data_AF-A0A2W2BVH4-F1
#
_entry.id   AF-A0A2W2BVH4-F1
#
_cell.length_a   1.000
_cell.length_b   1.000
_cell.length_c   1.000
_cell.angle_alpha   90.00
_cell.angle_beta   90.00
_cell.angle_gamma   90.00
#
_symmetry.space_group_name_H-M   'P 1'
#
loop_
_entity.id
_entity.type
_entity.pdbx_description
1 polymer ?
#
loop_
_entity_poly.entity_id
_entity_poly.type
_entity_poly.pdbx_seq_one_letter_code
_entity_poly.pdbx_strand_id
1 'polypeptide(L)'
;MVPALLGLLAVAATTVPAAPADAATAQVTAHATATQDVSPAAIRTQDAAEEELVLRYAPVVRVREQEEPCGDGEPYPPTDVDVLMDNDGVALRGPWTANDLVGIGPNADDIGAGLLDYHLDFPGDALAPGCGYEQWGRTISRGTSPTVYGRVVADAARPEQIAVQYWFFYVFNDFNNLHEGDWEMIQLVFDAPDAESALDVDPTSVGYSQHSGAERADWGDEKLEIVDDTHPVVYPAEGSHANFFSPALYLGASSATGVGCDDATDPHTELRTRTAVVPAEDYQAEYPWLGFEGRWGERQEAFYNGPTGPNMKSQWTAPIRWSETGWRDSSATVPLGASLTPNATDAFCGAVEAGSDVLRQLLRNPQAVLLGLAVIVALLAAIASRTRWGPGDPYPVMQRRSWGRIIVAARRMYARHPLLFIGIGLVYVPVMLLAAGLQWLLVEAGELTSLVDTDGDQNVASVFVVVLMGGAISLLAYFCVVAATAQALRGLDAGERVTVLSAYRAVRAKLRPLALVAARLVVVCWALLLFVFTAPLALVYAVRNGFAVQAVMMEDRPAGAAFRRSRDVVRGQWWRATAVAALVVGLGAITGPLVGVILLLVSDGSFNVINLITALVYVVTIPFVALVLGYLYVDLSLRAGSPEAGEDRPDVRAEVLS
;
A
#
# COMPACT_ATOMS: atom_id res chain seq x y z
N MET A 1 -22.24 3.99 -17.80
CA MET A 1 -21.12 3.86 -16.86
C MET A 1 -20.07 4.93 -17.12
N VAL A 2 -19.68 5.18 -18.38
CA VAL A 2 -18.78 6.31 -18.75
C VAL A 2 -19.29 7.71 -18.32
N PRO A 3 -20.56 8.11 -18.49
CA PRO A 3 -20.99 9.47 -18.11
C PRO A 3 -21.17 9.68 -16.60
N ALA A 4 -21.31 8.61 -15.81
CA ALA A 4 -21.38 8.71 -14.34
C ALA A 4 -19.99 8.83 -13.71
N LEU A 5 -18.97 8.21 -14.34
CA LEU A 5 -17.56 8.36 -13.97
C LEU A 5 -17.05 9.78 -14.27
N LEU A 6 -17.45 10.35 -15.42
CA LEU A 6 -17.14 11.74 -15.80
C LEU A 6 -17.84 12.76 -14.89
N GLY A 7 -19.04 12.46 -14.39
CA GLY A 7 -19.77 13.33 -13.46
C GLY A 7 -19.13 13.41 -12.06
N LEU A 8 -18.51 12.32 -11.57
CA LEU A 8 -17.79 12.32 -10.30
C LEU A 8 -16.42 13.02 -10.40
N LEU A 9 -15.71 12.89 -11.53
CA LEU A 9 -14.49 13.65 -11.81
C LEU A 9 -14.74 15.16 -11.91
N ALA A 10 -15.91 15.58 -12.41
CA ALA A 10 -16.27 17.00 -12.51
C ALA A 10 -16.61 17.66 -11.16
N VAL A 11 -17.03 16.88 -10.16
CA VAL A 11 -17.33 17.39 -8.80
C VAL A 11 -16.04 17.48 -7.96
N ALA A 12 -15.07 16.58 -8.16
CA ALA A 12 -13.75 16.68 -7.54
C ALA A 12 -12.94 17.89 -8.06
N ALA A 13 -13.12 18.28 -9.33
CA ALA A 13 -12.41 19.42 -9.93
C ALA A 13 -12.93 20.81 -9.52
N THR A 14 -14.06 20.91 -8.81
CA THR A 14 -14.73 22.20 -8.54
C THR A 14 -14.67 22.66 -7.08
N THR A 15 -13.90 21.98 -6.22
CA THR A 15 -13.78 22.33 -4.79
C THR A 15 -12.36 22.64 -4.32
N VAL A 16 -11.42 22.90 -5.23
CA VAL A 16 -10.12 23.49 -4.89
C VAL A 16 -10.31 25.02 -4.77
N PRO A 17 -10.29 25.63 -3.57
CA PRO A 17 -10.13 27.07 -3.49
C PRO A 17 -8.72 27.42 -3.99
N ALA A 18 -8.64 28.21 -5.06
CA ALA A 18 -7.39 28.81 -5.50
C ALA A 18 -6.87 29.74 -4.40
N ALA A 19 -5.76 29.37 -3.76
CA ALA A 19 -4.98 30.28 -2.93
C ALA A 19 -4.33 31.34 -3.85
N PRO A 20 -4.38 32.63 -3.50
CA PRO A 20 -3.73 33.67 -4.30
C PRO A 20 -2.21 33.55 -4.18
N ALA A 21 -1.53 33.59 -5.32
CA ALA A 21 -0.09 33.76 -5.40
C ALA A 21 0.26 35.20 -5.03
N ASP A 22 0.79 35.42 -3.83
CA ASP A 22 1.43 36.69 -3.47
C ASP A 22 2.84 36.71 -4.08
N ALA A 23 2.97 37.48 -5.16
CA ALA A 23 4.25 37.87 -5.73
C ALA A 23 4.89 38.93 -4.83
N ALA A 24 5.80 38.52 -3.94
CA ALA A 24 6.69 39.44 -3.24
C ALA A 24 7.88 39.80 -4.16
N THR A 25 7.78 40.96 -4.81
CA THR A 25 8.86 41.63 -5.51
C THR A 25 9.95 42.04 -4.52
N ALA A 26 11.08 41.32 -4.48
CA ALA A 26 12.25 41.77 -3.75
C ALA A 26 12.95 42.89 -4.53
N GLN A 27 12.82 44.13 -4.05
CA GLN A 27 13.61 45.26 -4.53
C GLN A 27 15.06 45.11 -4.08
N VAL A 28 15.97 45.03 -5.05
CA VAL A 28 17.42 45.15 -4.85
C VAL A 28 17.73 46.60 -4.49
N THR A 29 17.98 46.88 -3.21
CA THR A 29 18.66 48.10 -2.77
C THR A 29 20.15 47.82 -2.62
N ALA A 30 20.95 48.38 -3.53
CA ALA A 30 22.39 48.45 -3.39
C ALA A 30 22.77 49.23 -2.12
N HIS A 31 23.58 48.64 -1.25
CA HIS A 31 24.29 49.34 -0.19
C HIS A 31 25.79 49.22 -0.41
N ALA A 32 26.44 50.38 -0.29
CA ALA A 32 27.82 50.64 -0.64
C ALA A 32 28.80 49.87 0.27
N THR A 33 29.86 49.41 -0.36
CA THR A 33 31.01 48.71 0.18
C THR A 33 31.70 49.53 1.29
N ALA A 34 31.74 48.99 2.50
CA ALA A 34 32.70 49.40 3.52
C ALA A 34 33.75 48.29 3.65
N THR A 35 34.99 48.63 3.32
CA THR A 35 36.19 47.78 3.46
C THR A 35 36.41 47.44 4.93
N GLN A 36 36.33 46.17 5.30
CA GLN A 36 36.85 45.66 6.57
C GLN A 36 38.18 44.93 6.33
N ASP A 37 39.14 45.25 7.21
CA ASP A 37 40.48 44.69 7.28
C ASP A 37 40.48 43.17 7.34
N VAL A 38 41.27 42.55 6.46
CA VAL A 38 41.56 41.12 6.47
C VAL A 38 42.56 40.84 7.59
N SER A 39 42.10 40.25 8.70
CA SER A 39 42.99 39.54 9.62
C SER A 39 43.43 38.21 9.01
N PRO A 40 44.69 37.79 9.21
CA PRO A 40 45.20 36.55 8.63
C PRO A 40 44.47 35.34 9.20
N ALA A 41 44.14 34.42 8.28
CA ALA A 41 43.40 33.18 8.52
C ALA A 41 43.86 32.46 9.80
N ALA A 42 42.94 32.39 10.77
CA ALA A 42 43.03 31.40 11.83
C ALA A 42 42.90 30.03 11.17
N ILE A 43 43.85 29.14 11.46
CA ILE A 43 43.76 27.72 11.15
C ILE A 43 42.52 27.21 11.89
N ARG A 44 41.47 26.88 11.13
CA ARG A 44 40.15 26.48 11.63
C ARG A 44 40.25 25.07 12.20
N THR A 45 40.12 24.96 13.51
CA THR A 45 39.98 23.70 14.23
C THR A 45 38.50 23.39 14.35
N GLN A 46 38.10 22.21 13.90
CA GLN A 46 36.86 21.57 14.30
C GLN A 46 36.68 21.70 15.81
N ASP A 47 35.47 22.02 16.28
CA ASP A 47 35.21 22.16 17.71
C ASP A 47 35.39 20.78 18.36
N ALA A 48 36.31 20.69 19.32
CA ALA A 48 36.65 19.44 19.99
C ALA A 48 35.44 18.84 20.72
N ALA A 49 34.52 19.69 21.21
CA ALA A 49 33.30 19.21 21.86
C ALA A 49 32.33 18.58 20.85
N GLU A 50 32.22 19.15 19.63
CA GLU A 50 31.40 18.55 18.57
C GLU A 50 31.96 17.19 18.13
N GLU A 51 33.28 17.10 17.94
CA GLU A 51 33.94 15.84 17.59
C GLU A 51 33.74 14.77 18.67
N GLU A 52 33.97 15.14 19.94
CA GLU A 52 33.78 14.22 21.07
C GLU A 52 32.33 13.74 21.17
N LEU A 53 31.36 14.65 21.04
CA LEU A 53 29.94 14.31 21.14
C LEU A 53 29.49 13.38 20.01
N VAL A 54 29.91 13.65 18.77
CA VAL A 54 29.60 12.81 17.62
C VAL A 54 30.23 11.43 17.74
N LEU A 55 31.46 11.32 18.23
CA LEU A 55 32.12 10.02 18.40
C LEU A 55 31.52 9.22 19.57
N ARG A 56 31.13 9.90 20.66
CA ARG A 56 30.54 9.26 21.85
C ARG A 56 29.23 8.53 21.56
N TYR A 57 28.39 9.10 20.70
CA TYR A 57 27.07 8.54 20.39
C TYR A 57 26.99 7.86 19.01
N ALA A 58 28.14 7.51 18.41
CA ALA A 58 28.17 6.90 17.08
C ALA A 58 27.34 5.61 17.02
N PRO A 59 26.47 5.40 16.02
CA PRO A 59 25.57 4.25 16.00
C PRO A 59 26.30 2.94 15.69
N VAL A 60 25.78 1.86 16.27
CA VAL A 60 26.09 0.49 15.84
C VAL A 60 25.08 0.08 14.77
N VAL A 61 25.56 -0.22 13.56
CA VAL A 61 24.70 -0.56 12.42
C VAL A 61 24.65 -2.08 12.25
N ARG A 62 23.44 -2.66 12.33
CA ARG A 62 23.19 -4.09 12.09
C ARG A 62 22.30 -4.26 10.87
N VAL A 63 22.85 -4.82 9.81
CA VAL A 63 22.11 -5.08 8.56
C VAL A 63 21.78 -6.56 8.44
N ARG A 64 20.72 -6.93 7.71
CA ARG A 64 20.40 -8.34 7.44
C ARG A 64 21.60 -9.04 6.81
N GLU A 65 21.96 -10.21 7.33
CA GLU A 65 23.11 -10.97 6.83
C GLU A 65 22.81 -11.50 5.42
N GLN A 66 23.75 -11.24 4.50
CA GLN A 66 23.72 -11.77 3.15
C GLN A 66 24.82 -12.82 2.98
N GLU A 67 24.43 -14.10 2.88
CA GLU A 67 25.39 -15.22 2.80
C GLU A 67 26.06 -15.35 1.42
N GLU A 68 25.31 -15.07 0.35
CA GLU A 68 25.78 -15.20 -1.04
C GLU A 68 25.53 -13.89 -1.81
N PRO A 69 26.47 -13.45 -2.66
CA PRO A 69 26.23 -12.29 -3.51
C PRO A 69 24.98 -12.46 -4.37
N CYS A 70 24.20 -11.39 -4.52
CA CYS A 70 22.90 -11.39 -5.20
C CYS A 70 21.84 -12.30 -4.56
N GLY A 71 22.03 -12.71 -3.29
CA GLY A 71 21.10 -13.50 -2.50
C GLY A 71 20.26 -12.65 -1.56
N ASP A 72 19.46 -13.33 -0.73
CA ASP A 72 18.66 -12.72 0.36
C ASP A 72 19.57 -12.04 1.40
N GLY A 73 19.15 -10.87 1.90
CA GLY A 73 19.88 -10.06 2.86
C GLY A 73 20.46 -8.78 2.26
N GLU A 74 20.88 -7.86 3.12
CA GLU A 74 21.26 -6.49 2.72
C GLU A 74 22.61 -6.47 1.96
N PRO A 75 22.63 -6.15 0.64
CA PRO A 75 23.85 -6.11 -0.13
C PRO A 75 24.65 -4.80 0.00
N TYR A 76 24.00 -3.73 0.45
CA TYR A 76 24.49 -2.35 0.40
C TYR A 76 24.83 -1.83 1.81
N PRO A 77 26.12 -1.80 2.20
CA PRO A 77 26.52 -1.11 3.42
C PRO A 77 26.50 0.42 3.23
N PRO A 78 26.38 1.21 4.33
CA PRO A 78 26.61 2.65 4.29
C PRO A 78 27.96 2.95 3.64
N THR A 79 27.93 3.69 2.52
CA THR A 79 29.06 3.86 1.62
C THR A 79 29.65 5.25 1.76
N ASP A 80 30.99 5.31 1.76
CA ASP A 80 31.71 6.58 1.71
C ASP A 80 31.46 7.27 0.37
N VAL A 81 30.82 8.44 0.38
CA VAL A 81 30.47 9.21 -0.81
C VAL A 81 31.68 9.50 -1.70
N ASP A 82 32.88 9.60 -1.13
CA ASP A 82 34.10 9.89 -1.88
C ASP A 82 34.42 8.80 -2.93
N VAL A 83 33.90 7.58 -2.79
CA VAL A 83 34.08 6.52 -3.80
C VAL A 83 33.30 6.77 -5.10
N LEU A 84 32.32 7.69 -5.06
CA LEU A 84 31.57 8.13 -6.24
C LEU A 84 32.28 9.26 -6.98
N MET A 85 33.16 9.99 -6.30
CA MET A 85 33.88 11.13 -6.87
C MET A 85 35.03 10.64 -7.75
N ASP A 86 35.30 11.34 -8.85
CA ASP A 86 36.33 10.97 -9.84
C ASP A 86 36.17 9.54 -10.41
N ASN A 87 34.98 8.95 -10.26
CA ASN A 87 34.67 7.59 -10.67
C ASN A 87 34.12 7.58 -12.10
N ASP A 88 34.83 6.90 -13.01
CA ASP A 88 34.45 6.85 -14.43
C ASP A 88 33.17 6.04 -14.72
N GLY A 89 32.61 5.38 -13.71
CA GLY A 89 31.28 4.77 -13.75
C GLY A 89 30.14 5.75 -13.47
N VAL A 90 30.41 6.93 -12.90
CA VAL A 90 29.38 7.92 -12.54
C VAL A 90 29.34 9.04 -13.58
N ALA A 91 28.15 9.37 -14.09
CA ALA A 91 27.95 10.47 -15.01
C ALA A 91 27.21 11.63 -14.33
N LEU A 92 27.67 12.86 -14.56
CA LEU A 92 26.92 14.07 -14.20
C LEU A 92 26.04 14.45 -15.39
N ARG A 93 24.72 14.46 -15.17
CA ARG A 93 23.74 14.83 -16.19
C ARG A 93 22.88 16.00 -15.75
N GLY A 94 22.49 16.84 -16.71
CA GLY A 94 21.61 17.97 -16.53
C GLY A 94 22.13 19.29 -17.13
N PRO A 95 21.32 20.36 -17.11
CA PRO A 95 19.87 20.27 -16.96
C PRO A 95 19.28 19.60 -18.22
N TRP A 96 18.13 18.95 -18.09
CA TRP A 96 17.61 18.04 -19.13
C TRP A 96 17.28 18.76 -20.45
N THR A 97 18.16 18.58 -21.44
CA THR A 97 17.98 19.01 -22.82
C THR A 97 18.26 17.83 -23.76
N ALA A 98 18.32 18.05 -25.09
CA ALA A 98 18.67 16.99 -26.04
C ALA A 98 20.12 16.46 -25.89
N ASN A 99 20.99 17.20 -25.18
CA ASN A 99 22.33 16.76 -24.81
C ASN A 99 22.54 17.06 -23.32
N ASP A 100 22.21 16.09 -22.49
CA ASP A 100 22.13 16.21 -21.03
C ASP A 100 23.41 15.73 -20.31
N LEU A 101 24.34 15.05 -20.99
CA LEU A 101 25.59 14.63 -20.38
C LEU A 101 26.55 15.82 -20.21
N VAL A 102 26.86 16.18 -18.96
CA VAL A 102 27.85 17.21 -18.62
C VAL A 102 29.25 16.61 -18.65
N GLY A 103 29.42 15.44 -18.02
CA GLY A 103 30.71 14.77 -17.88
C GLY A 103 30.59 13.41 -17.21
N ILE A 104 31.71 12.69 -17.17
CA ILE A 104 31.87 11.39 -16.49
C ILE A 104 32.97 11.58 -15.44
N GLY A 105 32.80 10.96 -14.27
CA GLY A 105 33.68 11.12 -13.12
C GLY A 105 33.71 12.56 -12.60
N PRO A 106 32.56 13.14 -12.20
CA PRO A 106 32.58 14.44 -11.54
C PRO A 106 33.39 14.35 -10.25
N ASN A 107 34.20 15.37 -9.97
CA ASN A 107 34.85 15.48 -8.65
C ASN A 107 33.91 16.18 -7.66
N ALA A 108 34.26 16.16 -6.37
CA ALA A 108 33.44 16.75 -5.31
C ALA A 108 33.23 18.26 -5.48
N ASP A 109 34.26 18.99 -5.94
CA ASP A 109 34.20 20.45 -6.14
C ASP A 109 33.28 20.81 -7.31
N ASP A 110 33.26 20.00 -8.38
CA ASP A 110 32.41 20.21 -9.55
C ASP A 110 30.92 20.25 -9.16
N ILE A 111 30.52 19.38 -8.23
CA ILE A 111 29.13 19.27 -7.78
C ILE A 111 28.81 20.14 -6.57
N GLY A 112 29.83 20.51 -5.80
CA GLY A 112 29.69 21.38 -4.61
C GLY A 112 29.24 22.80 -4.92
N ALA A 113 29.33 23.25 -6.18
CA ALA A 113 28.92 24.59 -6.59
C ALA A 113 27.41 24.86 -6.55
N GLY A 114 26.58 23.86 -6.23
CA GLY A 114 25.12 23.95 -6.27
C GLY A 114 24.60 23.72 -7.70
N LEU A 115 24.08 22.51 -7.95
CA LEU A 115 23.63 22.04 -9.26
C LEU A 115 22.18 21.57 -9.21
N LEU A 116 21.27 22.51 -8.96
CA LEU A 116 19.84 22.25 -9.00
C LEU A 116 19.42 21.69 -10.39
N ASP A 117 18.57 20.67 -10.40
CA ASP A 117 18.09 19.90 -11.59
C ASP A 117 19.11 18.96 -12.26
N TYR A 118 20.29 18.77 -11.68
CA TYR A 118 21.27 17.79 -12.16
C TYR A 118 21.17 16.47 -11.40
N HIS A 119 21.73 15.41 -11.99
CA HIS A 119 21.69 14.05 -11.50
C HIS A 119 23.07 13.40 -11.58
N LEU A 120 23.42 12.63 -10.56
CA LEU A 120 24.51 11.66 -10.60
C LEU A 120 23.96 10.32 -11.09
N ASP A 121 24.21 9.99 -12.35
CA ASP A 121 23.75 8.76 -13.02
C ASP A 121 24.77 7.64 -12.80
N PHE A 122 24.37 6.57 -12.10
CA PHE A 122 25.20 5.41 -11.78
C PHE A 122 25.12 4.36 -12.91
N PRO A 123 26.05 3.40 -12.99
CA PRO A 123 26.08 2.48 -14.13
C PRO A 123 25.03 1.37 -13.98
N GLY A 124 23.91 1.48 -14.70
CA GLY A 124 22.89 0.43 -14.68
C GLY A 124 21.56 0.79 -15.36
N ASP A 125 20.51 0.09 -14.93
CA ASP A 125 19.09 0.36 -15.22
C ASP A 125 18.38 0.19 -13.86
N ALA A 126 18.04 1.28 -13.17
CA ALA A 126 17.50 1.21 -11.81
C ALA A 126 16.17 0.45 -11.77
N LEU A 127 15.41 0.43 -12.87
CA LEU A 127 14.15 -0.31 -12.96
C LEU A 127 14.35 -1.79 -13.30
N ALA A 128 15.59 -2.24 -13.52
CA ALA A 128 15.95 -3.64 -13.66
C ALA A 128 17.38 -3.89 -13.14
N PRO A 129 17.59 -3.70 -11.83
CA PRO A 129 18.92 -3.62 -11.25
C PRO A 129 19.69 -4.95 -11.40
N GLY A 130 18.97 -6.07 -11.39
CA GLY A 130 19.59 -7.40 -11.34
C GLY A 130 20.58 -7.44 -10.18
N CYS A 131 21.81 -7.86 -10.43
CA CYS A 131 22.90 -7.75 -9.44
C CYS A 131 23.94 -6.69 -9.83
N GLY A 132 23.60 -5.77 -10.74
CA GLY A 132 24.55 -4.78 -11.28
C GLY A 132 25.05 -3.82 -10.21
N TYR A 133 24.11 -3.19 -9.48
CA TYR A 133 24.45 -2.20 -8.45
C TYR A 133 25.18 -2.82 -7.26
N GLU A 134 24.84 -4.05 -6.84
CA GLU A 134 25.60 -4.73 -5.78
C GLU A 134 27.05 -4.95 -6.20
N GLN A 135 27.27 -5.53 -7.39
CA GLN A 135 28.63 -5.81 -7.88
C GLN A 135 29.45 -4.54 -8.07
N TRP A 136 28.81 -3.47 -8.56
CA TRP A 136 29.45 -2.17 -8.71
C TRP A 136 29.77 -1.53 -7.36
N GLY A 137 28.80 -1.49 -6.43
CA GLY A 137 28.99 -1.00 -5.05
C GLY A 137 30.14 -1.70 -4.32
N ARG A 138 30.20 -3.04 -4.37
CA ARG A 138 31.32 -3.82 -3.82
C ARG A 138 32.66 -3.51 -4.49
N THR A 139 32.65 -3.11 -5.76
CA THR A 139 33.87 -2.77 -6.51
C THR A 139 34.40 -1.40 -6.11
N ILE A 140 33.53 -0.38 -6.06
CA ILE A 140 33.93 1.00 -5.74
C ILE A 140 34.30 1.16 -4.26
N SER A 141 33.67 0.38 -3.38
CA SER A 141 33.97 0.39 -1.94
C SER A 141 35.12 -0.54 -1.55
N ARG A 142 35.85 -1.12 -2.51
CA ARG A 142 36.94 -2.05 -2.20
C ARG A 142 38.08 -1.33 -1.49
N GLY A 143 38.34 -1.71 -0.24
CA GLY A 143 39.41 -1.13 0.57
C GLY A 143 38.98 0.10 1.37
N THR A 144 37.71 0.50 1.29
CA THR A 144 37.11 1.47 2.21
C THR A 144 36.41 0.75 3.36
N SER A 145 36.01 1.51 4.39
CA SER A 145 35.14 1.02 5.46
C SER A 145 33.76 1.62 5.29
N PRO A 146 32.68 0.91 5.68
CA PRO A 146 31.36 1.50 5.75
C PRO A 146 31.42 2.82 6.53
N THR A 147 30.81 3.89 6.02
CA THR A 147 30.98 5.24 6.57
C THR A 147 29.65 5.83 6.99
N VAL A 148 29.64 6.49 8.15
CA VAL A 148 28.51 7.25 8.71
C VAL A 148 28.96 8.69 8.90
N TYR A 149 28.17 9.66 8.45
CA TYR A 149 28.50 11.08 8.57
C TYR A 149 27.81 11.69 9.79
N GLY A 150 28.59 11.99 10.83
CA GLY A 150 28.09 12.53 12.09
C GLY A 150 28.24 14.04 12.18
N ARG A 151 27.24 14.78 12.68
CA ARG A 151 27.34 16.23 12.89
C ARG A 151 26.54 16.71 14.08
N VAL A 152 26.98 17.81 14.68
CA VAL A 152 26.17 18.60 15.61
C VAL A 152 25.47 19.72 14.84
N VAL A 153 24.20 19.98 15.17
CA VAL A 153 23.41 21.03 14.54
C VAL A 153 22.43 21.67 15.52
N ALA A 154 22.37 23.00 15.52
CA ALA A 154 21.40 23.78 16.28
C ALA A 154 20.16 24.12 15.44
N ASP A 155 19.01 24.34 16.08
CA ASP A 155 17.83 24.93 15.45
C ASP A 155 17.62 26.35 15.97
N ALA A 156 17.67 27.34 15.08
CA ALA A 156 17.56 28.75 15.46
C ALA A 156 16.26 29.10 16.21
N ALA A 157 15.19 28.31 16.01
CA ALA A 157 13.93 28.50 16.73
C ALA A 157 13.96 27.87 18.14
N ARG A 158 14.95 27.03 18.45
CA ARG A 158 15.11 26.24 19.69
C ARG A 158 16.53 26.38 20.24
N PRO A 159 16.91 27.56 20.73
CA PRO A 159 18.29 27.85 21.14
C PRO A 159 18.78 27.05 22.36
N GLU A 160 17.88 26.40 23.11
CA GLU A 160 18.22 25.57 24.28
C GLU A 160 18.34 24.07 23.92
N GLN A 161 18.31 23.73 22.63
CA GLN A 161 18.38 22.35 22.16
C GLN A 161 19.31 22.24 20.95
N ILE A 162 20.08 21.16 20.92
CA ILE A 162 20.86 20.75 19.76
C ILE A 162 20.46 19.34 19.33
N ALA A 163 20.80 19.00 18.08
CA ALA A 163 20.69 17.65 17.58
C ALA A 163 22.06 17.12 17.13
N VAL A 164 22.29 15.84 17.39
CA VAL A 164 23.39 15.07 16.81
C VAL A 164 22.81 14.18 15.73
N GLN A 165 23.24 14.37 14.49
CA GLN A 165 22.76 13.63 13.33
C GLN A 165 23.80 12.67 12.81
N TYR A 166 23.37 11.49 12.38
CA TYR A 166 24.17 10.49 11.71
C TYR A 166 23.53 10.15 10.37
N TRP A 167 24.18 10.49 9.27
CA TRP A 167 23.68 10.27 7.91
C TRP A 167 24.34 9.06 7.27
N PHE A 168 23.53 8.24 6.59
CA PHE A 168 23.93 7.05 5.86
C PHE A 168 23.66 7.25 4.38
N PHE A 169 24.67 7.02 3.54
CA PHE A 169 24.50 6.98 2.10
C PHE A 169 24.55 5.54 1.61
N TYR A 170 23.60 5.12 0.78
CA TYR A 170 23.62 3.82 0.11
C TYR A 170 23.68 4.02 -1.40
N VAL A 171 24.37 3.11 -2.09
CA VAL A 171 24.55 3.24 -3.55
C VAL A 171 23.26 2.98 -4.32
N PHE A 172 22.32 2.22 -3.76
CA PHE A 172 21.10 1.82 -4.44
C PHE A 172 20.02 1.42 -3.42
N ASN A 173 18.79 1.90 -3.60
CA ASN A 173 17.60 1.48 -2.87
C ASN A 173 16.88 0.38 -3.66
N ASP A 174 16.98 -0.86 -3.17
CA ASP A 174 16.37 -2.06 -3.78
C ASP A 174 15.01 -2.41 -3.14
N PHE A 175 14.16 -1.39 -2.96
CA PHE A 175 12.80 -1.54 -2.47
C PHE A 175 11.76 -1.37 -3.59
N ASN A 176 10.46 -1.40 -3.25
CA ASN A 176 9.37 -1.20 -4.20
C ASN A 176 9.46 0.11 -5.02
N ASN A 177 10.22 1.09 -4.55
CA ASN A 177 10.54 2.35 -5.21
C ASN A 177 11.98 2.43 -5.72
N LEU A 178 12.47 1.38 -6.40
CA LEU A 178 13.83 1.30 -6.95
C LEU A 178 14.42 2.64 -7.42
N HIS A 179 15.54 3.04 -6.81
CA HIS A 179 16.28 4.22 -7.24
C HIS A 179 17.77 4.10 -6.91
N GLU A 180 18.59 4.71 -7.75
CA GLU A 180 20.00 4.94 -7.48
C GLU A 180 20.17 5.94 -6.35
N GLY A 181 21.16 5.71 -5.50
CA GLY A 181 21.45 6.55 -4.34
C GLY A 181 20.37 6.47 -3.27
N ASP A 182 20.78 6.48 -2.01
CA ASP A 182 19.84 6.61 -0.90
C ASP A 182 20.45 7.38 0.27
N TRP A 183 19.63 8.17 0.95
CA TRP A 183 20.06 8.98 2.10
C TRP A 183 19.10 8.78 3.26
N GLU A 184 19.60 8.15 4.30
CA GLU A 184 18.89 7.87 5.54
C GLU A 184 19.62 8.47 6.74
N MET A 185 18.97 8.56 7.90
CA MET A 185 19.58 9.11 9.10
C MET A 185 19.05 8.60 10.45
N ILE A 186 20.00 8.66 11.38
CA ILE A 186 20.00 8.85 12.82
C ILE A 186 19.82 10.27 13.39
N GLN A 187 18.95 10.56 14.36
CA GLN A 187 19.03 11.84 15.09
C GLN A 187 18.80 11.69 16.59
N LEU A 188 19.71 12.23 17.39
CA LEU A 188 19.59 12.35 18.85
C LEU A 188 19.32 13.82 19.19
N VAL A 189 18.38 14.08 20.10
CA VAL A 189 18.05 15.43 20.58
C VAL A 189 18.57 15.61 21.99
N PHE A 190 19.20 16.74 22.27
CA PHE A 190 19.71 17.10 23.60
C PHE A 190 19.06 18.40 24.08
N ASP A 191 18.71 18.45 25.36
CA ASP A 191 18.30 19.68 26.04
C ASP A 191 19.54 20.44 26.54
N ALA A 192 20.32 20.92 25.57
CA ALA A 192 21.53 21.70 25.77
C ALA A 192 21.66 22.76 24.67
N PRO A 193 22.20 23.95 24.98
CA PRO A 193 22.35 25.03 24.00
C PRO A 193 23.53 24.85 23.02
N ASP A 194 24.49 23.99 23.36
CA ASP A 194 25.74 23.78 22.60
C ASP A 194 26.35 22.39 22.89
N ALA A 195 27.36 22.02 22.10
CA ALA A 195 28.01 20.71 22.20
C ALA A 195 28.75 20.50 23.52
N GLU A 196 29.37 21.54 24.08
CA GLU A 196 30.07 21.47 25.38
C GLU A 196 29.10 21.11 26.50
N SER A 197 27.96 21.82 26.57
CA SER A 197 26.91 21.55 27.55
C SER A 197 26.25 20.18 27.33
N ALA A 198 26.17 19.71 26.08
CA ALA A 198 25.60 18.42 25.75
C ALA A 198 26.47 17.22 26.17
N LEU A 199 27.78 17.40 26.40
CA LEU A 199 28.65 16.33 26.90
C LEU A 199 28.35 15.94 28.36
N ASP A 200 27.70 16.84 29.11
CA ASP A 200 27.33 16.67 30.52
C ASP A 200 25.92 16.10 30.74
N VAL A 201 25.14 15.91 29.66
CA VAL A 201 23.79 15.39 29.71
C VAL A 201 23.58 14.25 28.71
N ASP A 202 22.62 13.39 29.01
CA ASP A 202 22.18 12.37 28.07
C ASP A 202 21.21 12.97 27.04
N PRO A 203 21.05 12.35 25.85
CA PRO A 203 19.99 12.70 24.92
C PRO A 203 18.62 12.61 25.60
N THR A 204 17.67 13.42 25.15
CA THR A 204 16.27 13.31 25.59
C THR A 204 15.48 12.31 24.76
N SER A 205 15.76 12.25 23.45
CA SER A 205 15.07 11.35 22.53
C SER A 205 15.92 11.06 21.29
N VAL A 206 15.58 9.97 20.62
CA VAL A 206 16.22 9.48 19.41
C VAL A 206 15.16 9.23 18.34
N GLY A 207 15.44 9.63 17.11
CA GLY A 207 14.57 9.46 15.96
C GLY A 207 15.27 8.72 14.82
N TYR A 208 14.67 7.63 14.35
CA TYR A 208 15.20 6.80 13.25
C TYR A 208 14.38 7.05 11.98
N SER A 209 15.03 7.50 10.90
CA SER A 209 14.34 7.81 9.64
C SER A 209 13.74 6.57 9.01
N GLN A 210 12.51 6.71 8.52
CA GLN A 210 11.75 5.66 7.87
C GLN A 210 10.97 6.31 6.73
N HIS A 211 11.47 6.17 5.51
CA HIS A 211 10.83 6.74 4.32
C HIS A 211 10.67 8.27 4.43
N SER A 212 9.44 8.78 4.48
CA SER A 212 9.13 10.21 4.60
C SER A 212 8.99 10.71 6.05
N GLY A 213 9.18 9.84 7.05
CA GLY A 213 9.04 10.16 8.47
C GLY A 213 10.14 9.56 9.31
N ALA A 214 9.89 9.44 10.62
CA ALA A 214 10.79 8.75 11.54
C ALA A 214 10.02 8.20 12.74
N GLU A 215 10.57 7.21 13.41
CA GLU A 215 10.06 6.72 14.69
C GLU A 215 10.91 7.26 15.85
N ARG A 216 10.24 7.69 16.93
CA ARG A 216 10.86 8.19 18.16
C ARG A 216 11.00 7.08 19.19
N ALA A 217 12.10 7.13 19.95
CA ALA A 217 12.25 6.54 21.27
C ALA A 217 12.72 7.64 22.24
N ASP A 218 12.26 7.62 23.49
CA ASP A 218 12.92 8.42 24.53
C ASP A 218 14.25 7.76 24.92
N TRP A 219 15.20 8.53 25.44
CA TRP A 219 16.47 7.93 25.88
C TRP A 219 16.25 6.99 27.06
N GLY A 220 16.72 5.75 26.95
CA GLY A 220 16.47 4.69 27.93
C GLY A 220 15.13 3.96 27.78
N ASP A 221 14.37 4.20 26.71
CA ASP A 221 13.20 3.41 26.32
C ASP A 221 13.57 1.93 26.12
N GLU A 222 12.66 1.00 26.43
CA GLU A 222 12.89 -0.45 26.33
C GLU A 222 13.21 -0.90 24.90
N LYS A 223 12.63 -0.24 23.89
CA LYS A 223 12.92 -0.55 22.48
C LYS A 223 14.27 -0.01 22.00
N LEU A 224 14.86 0.94 22.72
CA LEU A 224 16.14 1.55 22.34
C LEU A 224 17.29 0.70 22.88
N GLU A 225 17.86 -0.15 22.03
CA GLU A 225 19.08 -0.88 22.36
C GLU A 225 20.30 0.07 22.31
N ILE A 226 21.08 0.08 23.40
CA ILE A 226 22.30 0.89 23.54
C ILE A 226 23.46 -0.03 23.90
N VAL A 227 24.55 0.06 23.12
CA VAL A 227 25.82 -0.64 23.37
C VAL A 227 26.78 0.31 24.07
N ASP A 228 27.53 -0.20 25.05
CA ASP A 228 28.52 0.55 25.82
C ASP A 228 27.98 1.88 26.40
N ASP A 229 26.72 1.87 26.84
CA ASP A 229 25.97 2.99 27.44
C ASP A 229 25.71 4.21 26.53
N THR A 230 26.35 4.33 25.37
CA THR A 230 26.22 5.52 24.51
C THR A 230 25.92 5.24 23.04
N HIS A 231 26.11 4.02 22.54
CA HIS A 231 26.01 3.73 21.12
C HIS A 231 24.64 3.12 20.76
N PRO A 232 23.69 3.90 20.18
CA PRO A 232 22.40 3.37 19.78
C PRO A 232 22.56 2.34 18.65
N VAL A 233 21.86 1.21 18.77
CA VAL A 233 21.82 0.20 17.71
C VAL A 233 20.74 0.55 16.70
N VAL A 234 21.09 0.51 15.42
CA VAL A 234 20.16 0.73 14.31
C VAL A 234 20.07 -0.52 13.43
N TYR A 235 18.84 -0.85 13.05
CA TYR A 235 18.52 -1.95 12.13
C TYR A 235 17.94 -1.36 10.83
N PRO A 236 18.78 -1.01 9.83
CA PRO A 236 18.29 -0.66 8.51
C PRO A 236 17.60 -1.88 7.87
N ALA A 237 16.41 -1.67 7.32
CA ALA A 237 15.70 -2.69 6.57
C ALA A 237 16.36 -2.94 5.21
N GLU A 238 16.29 -4.20 4.78
CA GLU A 238 16.85 -4.65 3.51
C GLU A 238 16.25 -3.87 2.33
N GLY A 239 17.13 -3.31 1.51
CA GLY A 239 16.83 -2.62 0.26
C GLY A 239 16.23 -1.23 0.43
N SER A 240 15.37 -1.00 1.44
CA SER A 240 14.76 0.31 1.70
C SER A 240 15.58 1.21 2.62
N HIS A 241 16.47 0.61 3.41
CA HIS A 241 17.31 1.25 4.42
C HIS A 241 16.57 2.05 5.50
N ALA A 242 15.24 1.93 5.56
CA ALA A 242 14.45 2.50 6.63
C ALA A 242 14.97 1.97 7.98
N ASN A 243 15.22 2.87 8.92
CA ASN A 243 15.91 2.56 10.18
C ASN A 243 14.91 2.15 11.26
N PHE A 244 15.15 1.01 11.91
CA PHE A 244 14.29 0.49 12.97
C PHE A 244 15.06 0.23 14.27
N PHE A 245 14.32 0.26 15.38
CA PHE A 245 14.83 0.02 16.73
C PHE A 245 15.02 -1.46 17.06
N SER A 246 14.35 -2.36 16.33
CA SER A 246 14.37 -3.79 16.61
C SER A 246 14.36 -4.63 15.32
N PRO A 247 14.82 -5.89 15.39
CA PRO A 247 14.84 -6.76 14.22
C PRO A 247 13.47 -7.38 13.96
N ALA A 248 12.69 -6.77 13.06
CA ALA A 248 11.37 -7.25 12.69
C ALA A 248 11.06 -6.95 11.22
N LEU A 249 9.98 -7.55 10.72
CA LEU A 249 9.37 -7.15 9.47
C LEU A 249 8.36 -6.05 9.77
N TYR A 250 8.39 -4.94 9.03
CA TYR A 250 7.54 -3.78 9.25
C TYR A 250 6.68 -3.48 8.04
N LEU A 251 5.50 -2.90 8.25
CA LEU A 251 4.67 -2.40 7.14
C LEU A 251 5.12 -0.99 6.75
N GLY A 252 5.81 -0.89 5.62
CA GLY A 252 6.16 0.37 4.98
C GLY A 252 4.91 1.01 4.36
N ALA A 253 4.50 2.16 4.87
CA ALA A 253 3.33 2.88 4.38
C ALA A 253 3.65 4.36 4.15
N SER A 254 3.95 4.73 2.90
CA SER A 254 3.99 6.13 2.49
C SER A 254 3.55 6.31 1.05
N SER A 255 2.68 7.29 0.79
CA SER A 255 2.31 7.69 -0.57
C SER A 255 3.50 8.32 -1.34
N ALA A 256 4.54 8.76 -0.63
CA ALA A 256 5.71 9.42 -1.22
C ALA A 256 6.83 8.44 -1.63
N THR A 257 6.93 7.28 -0.96
CA THR A 257 8.02 6.29 -1.18
C THR A 257 7.50 4.89 -1.53
N GLY A 258 6.17 4.69 -1.58
CA GLY A 258 5.56 3.40 -1.90
C GLY A 258 5.01 2.67 -0.67
N VAL A 259 4.23 1.63 -0.94
CA VAL A 259 3.72 0.71 0.09
C VAL A 259 4.52 -0.59 -0.05
N GLY A 260 4.92 -1.20 1.06
CA GLY A 260 5.69 -2.44 1.05
C GLY A 260 5.90 -3.00 2.45
N CYS A 261 6.80 -3.97 2.56
CA CYS A 261 7.19 -4.55 3.83
C CYS A 261 8.70 -4.36 3.99
N ASP A 262 9.11 -3.58 4.98
CA ASP A 262 10.51 -3.30 5.30
C ASP A 262 11.05 -4.45 6.16
N ASP A 263 12.02 -5.21 5.65
CA ASP A 263 12.54 -6.39 6.33
C ASP A 263 13.83 -6.07 7.07
N ALA A 264 13.76 -5.98 8.40
CA ALA A 264 14.92 -5.83 9.29
C ALA A 264 15.16 -7.10 10.14
N THR A 265 14.66 -8.26 9.71
CA THR A 265 14.68 -9.50 10.51
C THR A 265 16.05 -10.14 10.63
N ASP A 266 16.24 -10.96 11.66
CA ASP A 266 17.43 -11.80 11.84
C ASP A 266 17.68 -12.77 10.66
N PRO A 267 18.93 -13.25 10.46
CA PRO A 267 20.15 -12.88 11.19
C PRO A 267 20.78 -11.57 10.69
N HIS A 268 21.63 -10.94 11.52
CA HIS A 268 22.32 -9.70 11.16
C HIS A 268 23.84 -9.82 11.14
N THR A 269 24.45 -8.99 10.30
CA THR A 269 25.86 -8.63 10.38
C THR A 269 26.00 -7.25 11.02
N GLU A 270 26.74 -7.18 12.13
CA GLU A 270 27.14 -5.90 12.72
C GLU A 270 28.31 -5.29 11.93
N LEU A 271 28.09 -4.08 11.40
CA LEU A 271 29.06 -3.39 10.56
C LEU A 271 30.09 -2.64 11.42
N ARG A 272 31.37 -2.73 11.03
CA ARG A 272 32.42 -1.86 11.56
C ARG A 272 32.42 -0.55 10.80
N THR A 273 31.61 0.39 11.25
CA THR A 273 31.48 1.71 10.63
C THR A 273 32.63 2.65 11.04
N ARG A 274 33.03 3.51 10.12
CA ARG A 274 33.85 4.69 10.38
C ARG A 274 32.92 5.89 10.50
N THR A 275 33.04 6.63 11.59
CA THR A 275 32.29 7.89 11.77
C THR A 275 33.13 9.04 11.22
N ALA A 276 32.68 9.63 10.11
CA ALA A 276 33.23 10.86 9.54
C ALA A 276 32.51 12.05 10.18
N VAL A 277 33.22 12.86 10.96
CA VAL A 277 32.61 14.02 11.62
C VAL A 277 32.58 15.19 10.64
N VAL A 278 31.38 15.70 10.38
CA VAL A 278 31.13 16.84 9.50
C VAL A 278 31.06 18.10 10.37
N PRO A 279 31.94 19.10 10.15
CA PRO A 279 31.93 20.34 10.91
C PRO A 279 30.59 21.07 10.83
N ALA A 280 30.17 21.75 11.90
CA ALA A 280 28.93 22.55 11.86
C ALA A 280 29.04 23.75 10.89
N GLU A 281 30.22 24.37 10.82
CA GLU A 281 30.51 25.51 9.96
C GLU A 281 31.50 25.15 8.84
N ASP A 282 31.33 25.77 7.67
CA ASP A 282 32.20 25.59 6.48
C ASP A 282 32.41 24.12 6.07
N TYR A 283 31.42 23.25 6.31
CA TYR A 283 31.50 21.82 5.99
C TYR A 283 31.83 21.53 4.52
N GLN A 284 31.52 22.45 3.60
CA GLN A 284 31.85 22.29 2.18
C GLN A 284 33.35 22.42 1.89
N ALA A 285 34.15 22.99 2.81
CA ALA A 285 35.60 23.02 2.65
C ALA A 285 36.24 21.63 2.82
N GLU A 286 35.62 20.76 3.62
CA GLU A 286 36.07 19.38 3.85
C GLU A 286 35.27 18.35 3.04
N TYR A 287 33.96 18.59 2.87
CA TYR A 287 33.04 17.75 2.12
C TYR A 287 32.33 18.58 1.03
N PRO A 288 33.01 18.98 -0.07
CA PRO A 288 32.45 19.85 -1.09
C PRO A 288 31.14 19.32 -1.70
N TRP A 289 31.01 18.00 -1.82
CA TRP A 289 29.81 17.34 -2.35
C TRP A 289 28.54 17.61 -1.52
N LEU A 290 28.64 18.03 -0.25
CA LEU A 290 27.48 18.48 0.54
C LEU A 290 26.87 19.80 0.02
N GLY A 291 27.54 20.49 -0.90
CA GLY A 291 26.98 21.62 -1.66
C GLY A 291 26.08 21.20 -2.82
N PHE A 292 26.01 19.91 -3.17
CA PHE A 292 25.23 19.44 -4.30
C PHE A 292 23.72 19.55 -4.05
N GLU A 293 23.04 20.38 -4.84
CA GLU A 293 21.58 20.59 -4.78
C GLU A 293 20.79 19.70 -5.75
N GLY A 294 21.50 18.86 -6.51
CA GLY A 294 20.91 17.94 -7.46
C GLY A 294 20.41 16.66 -6.80
N ARG A 295 20.32 15.62 -7.63
CA ARG A 295 19.76 14.31 -7.30
C ARG A 295 20.87 13.26 -7.34
N TRP A 296 20.95 12.46 -6.29
CA TRP A 296 21.85 11.32 -6.18
C TRP A 296 21.15 10.16 -6.87
N GLY A 297 21.54 9.82 -8.10
CA GLY A 297 20.88 8.80 -8.91
C GLY A 297 20.29 9.31 -10.23
N GLU A 298 20.08 8.39 -11.17
CA GLU A 298 19.52 8.63 -12.48
C GLU A 298 18.14 9.31 -12.43
N ARG A 299 17.77 9.98 -13.51
CA ARG A 299 16.45 10.60 -13.59
C ARG A 299 15.38 9.57 -13.92
N GLN A 300 14.41 9.45 -13.03
CA GLN A 300 13.18 8.69 -13.24
C GLN A 300 11.94 9.50 -12.88
N GLU A 301 10.76 8.90 -13.07
CA GLU A 301 9.49 9.50 -12.67
C GLU A 301 9.15 9.22 -11.19
N ALA A 302 8.55 10.21 -10.54
CA ALA A 302 8.00 10.10 -9.19
C ALA A 302 9.00 9.54 -8.16
N PHE A 303 8.62 8.46 -7.47
CA PHE A 303 9.36 7.86 -6.36
C PHE A 303 10.53 6.96 -6.79
N TYR A 304 10.70 6.68 -8.09
CA TYR A 304 11.88 5.98 -8.63
C TYR A 304 13.06 6.94 -8.90
N ASN A 305 12.85 8.23 -8.71
CA ASN A 305 13.84 9.25 -8.98
C ASN A 305 14.85 9.32 -7.84
N GLY A 306 16.14 9.48 -8.15
CA GLY A 306 17.19 9.59 -7.13
C GLY A 306 16.86 10.64 -6.05
N PRO A 307 17.22 10.43 -4.78
CA PRO A 307 16.93 11.38 -3.71
C PRO A 307 17.77 12.64 -3.83
N THR A 308 17.30 13.71 -3.20
CA THR A 308 18.13 14.88 -2.91
C THR A 308 19.04 14.60 -1.72
N GLY A 309 20.19 15.29 -1.65
CA GLY A 309 21.14 15.15 -0.56
C GLY A 309 20.66 15.72 0.79
N PRO A 310 21.44 15.52 1.87
CA PRO A 310 21.11 15.99 3.21
C PRO A 310 20.85 17.50 3.29
N ASN A 311 21.68 18.30 2.63
CA ASN A 311 21.58 19.77 2.55
C ASN A 311 20.20 20.29 2.09
N MET A 312 19.44 19.49 1.34
CA MET A 312 18.13 19.82 0.81
C MET A 312 16.96 19.39 1.71
N LYS A 313 17.24 18.83 2.89
CA LYS A 313 16.24 18.27 3.80
C LYS A 313 15.90 19.25 4.93
N SER A 314 14.66 19.21 5.43
CA SER A 314 14.28 19.98 6.63
C SER A 314 15.09 19.58 7.86
N GLN A 315 15.47 18.31 7.93
CA GLN A 315 16.36 17.74 8.95
C GLN A 315 17.66 18.53 9.04
N TRP A 316 18.20 19.00 7.92
CA TRP A 316 19.49 19.70 7.87
C TRP A 316 19.44 21.13 8.42
N THR A 317 18.27 21.77 8.35
CA THR A 317 18.11 23.21 8.67
C THR A 317 17.20 23.48 9.86
N ALA A 318 16.34 22.53 10.23
CA ALA A 318 15.34 22.63 11.29
C ALA A 318 15.20 21.28 12.04
N PRO A 319 16.30 20.73 12.59
CA PRO A 319 16.34 19.36 13.10
C PRO A 319 15.38 19.13 14.27
N ILE A 320 15.24 20.13 15.16
CA ILE A 320 14.39 20.02 16.35
C ILE A 320 12.92 20.18 15.97
N ARG A 321 12.57 21.15 15.12
CA ARG A 321 11.18 21.26 14.67
C ARG A 321 10.72 20.04 13.88
N TRP A 322 11.63 19.41 13.13
CA TRP A 322 11.33 18.14 12.46
C TRP A 322 11.02 17.02 13.47
N SER A 323 11.78 16.90 14.57
CA SER A 323 11.53 15.85 15.56
C SER A 323 10.18 15.97 16.26
N GLU A 324 9.70 17.18 16.49
CA GLU A 324 8.41 17.41 17.14
C GLU A 324 7.18 17.15 16.28
N THR A 325 7.34 17.23 14.96
CA THR A 325 6.21 17.21 14.01
C THR A 325 6.22 15.99 13.10
N GLY A 326 7.39 15.40 12.88
CA GLY A 326 7.59 14.31 11.93
C GLY A 326 7.80 12.94 12.58
N TRP A 327 7.97 12.85 13.90
CA TRP A 327 8.25 11.58 14.56
C TRP A 327 6.98 10.93 15.11
N ARG A 328 6.82 9.63 14.85
CA ARG A 328 5.76 8.78 15.41
C ARG A 328 6.29 7.95 16.57
N ASP A 329 5.42 7.57 17.51
CA ASP A 329 5.84 6.82 18.70
C ASP A 329 6.09 5.33 18.42
N SER A 330 5.54 4.77 17.33
CA SER A 330 5.71 3.36 16.99
C SER A 330 5.55 3.10 15.48
N SER A 331 6.15 1.99 15.03
CA SER A 331 5.94 1.42 13.71
C SER A 331 5.13 0.13 13.78
N ALA A 332 4.36 -0.15 12.72
CA ALA A 332 3.54 -1.36 12.64
C ALA A 332 4.41 -2.55 12.23
N THR A 333 4.65 -3.47 13.16
CA THR A 333 5.32 -4.74 12.90
C THR A 333 4.36 -5.74 12.23
N VAL A 334 4.94 -6.56 11.38
CA VAL A 334 4.34 -7.78 10.87
C VAL A 334 4.74 -8.91 11.80
N PRO A 335 3.79 -9.56 12.46
CA PRO A 335 4.14 -10.65 13.34
C PRO A 335 4.51 -11.90 12.53
N LEU A 336 5.80 -12.26 12.59
CA LEU A 336 6.38 -13.43 11.93
C LEU A 336 6.06 -14.70 12.72
N GLY A 337 4.85 -15.23 12.52
CA GLY A 337 4.50 -16.54 13.03
C GLY A 337 5.25 -17.63 12.27
N ALA A 338 6.12 -18.38 12.95
CA ALA A 338 6.70 -19.63 12.45
C ALA A 338 5.60 -20.67 12.18
N SER A 339 4.95 -20.55 11.03
CA SER A 339 4.00 -21.54 10.53
C SER A 339 4.56 -22.12 9.23
N LEU A 340 4.38 -23.42 9.04
CA LEU A 340 4.85 -24.19 7.87
C LEU A 340 4.14 -23.79 6.54
N THR A 341 3.57 -22.59 6.47
CA THR A 341 2.69 -22.08 5.41
C THR A 341 2.86 -20.57 5.25
N PRO A 342 2.73 -20.00 4.02
CA PRO A 342 2.72 -18.55 3.83
C PRO A 342 1.62 -17.95 4.69
N ASN A 343 1.98 -17.08 5.63
CA ASN A 343 1.02 -16.42 6.48
C ASN A 343 0.27 -15.34 5.66
N ALA A 344 -0.82 -14.79 6.19
CA ALA A 344 -1.62 -13.79 5.46
C ALA A 344 -0.82 -12.53 5.08
N THR A 345 0.28 -12.26 5.80
CA THR A 345 1.14 -11.11 5.58
C THR A 345 2.15 -11.38 4.47
N ASP A 346 2.74 -12.57 4.38
CA ASP A 346 3.57 -12.96 3.21
C ASP A 346 2.75 -12.83 1.92
N ALA A 347 1.47 -13.19 1.97
CA ALA A 347 0.55 -13.02 0.85
C ALA A 347 0.22 -11.55 0.55
N PHE A 348 0.20 -10.68 1.56
CA PHE A 348 0.04 -9.23 1.37
C PHE A 348 1.31 -8.60 0.79
N CYS A 349 2.46 -8.82 1.42
CA CYS A 349 3.75 -8.30 0.97
C CYS A 349 4.04 -8.76 -0.46
N GLY A 350 3.87 -10.05 -0.76
CA GLY A 350 4.03 -10.57 -2.12
C GLY A 350 3.00 -10.04 -3.13
N ALA A 351 1.78 -9.67 -2.69
CA ALA A 351 0.81 -9.03 -3.58
C ALA A 351 1.16 -7.57 -3.88
N VAL A 352 1.71 -6.86 -2.90
CA VAL A 352 2.20 -5.48 -3.06
C VAL A 352 3.43 -5.46 -3.96
N GLU A 353 4.42 -6.32 -3.70
CA GLU A 353 5.61 -6.52 -4.52
C GLU A 353 5.23 -6.85 -5.98
N ALA A 354 4.34 -7.83 -6.20
CA ALA A 354 3.86 -8.17 -7.54
C ALA A 354 3.11 -6.99 -8.22
N GLY A 355 2.44 -6.15 -7.43
CA GLY A 355 1.82 -4.92 -7.92
C GLY A 355 2.85 -3.89 -8.38
N SER A 356 3.89 -3.67 -7.57
CA SER A 356 5.03 -2.79 -7.89
C SER A 356 5.76 -3.26 -9.15
N ASP A 357 5.96 -4.57 -9.30
CA ASP A 357 6.56 -5.17 -10.49
C ASP A 357 5.77 -4.89 -11.77
N VAL A 358 4.43 -4.96 -11.71
CA VAL A 358 3.59 -4.62 -12.87
C VAL A 358 3.72 -3.14 -13.23
N LEU A 359 3.78 -2.25 -12.24
CA LEU A 359 3.97 -0.82 -12.46
C LEU A 359 5.35 -0.52 -13.05
N ARG A 360 6.40 -1.15 -12.52
CA ARG A 360 7.77 -1.08 -13.04
C ARG A 360 7.85 -1.55 -14.50
N GLN A 361 7.22 -2.69 -14.81
CA GLN A 361 7.16 -3.20 -16.18
C GLN A 361 6.40 -2.26 -17.13
N LEU A 362 5.40 -1.53 -16.63
CA LEU A 362 4.67 -0.52 -17.41
C LEU A 362 5.55 0.67 -17.77
N LEU A 363 6.39 1.15 -16.85
CA LEU A 363 7.34 2.23 -17.11
C LEU A 363 8.45 1.79 -18.07
N ARG A 364 9.06 0.62 -17.81
CA ARG A 364 10.19 0.11 -18.59
C ARG A 364 9.81 -0.39 -19.98
N ASN A 365 8.67 -1.07 -20.11
CA ASN A 365 8.25 -1.72 -21.35
C ASN A 365 6.73 -1.55 -21.58
N PRO A 366 6.28 -0.30 -21.80
CA PRO A 366 4.87 0.02 -21.90
C PRO A 366 4.20 -0.78 -23.02
N GLN A 367 4.88 -1.02 -24.15
CA GLN A 367 4.35 -1.82 -25.25
C GLN A 367 4.01 -3.26 -24.86
N ALA A 368 4.82 -3.93 -24.03
CA ALA A 368 4.55 -5.30 -23.60
C ALA A 368 3.35 -5.36 -22.67
N VAL A 369 3.26 -4.44 -21.70
CA VAL A 369 2.12 -4.37 -20.78
C VAL A 369 0.85 -4.00 -21.54
N LEU A 370 0.91 -3.00 -22.42
CA LEU A 370 -0.21 -2.61 -23.28
C LEU A 370 -0.64 -3.74 -24.21
N LEU A 371 0.28 -4.54 -24.75
CA LEU A 371 -0.04 -5.74 -25.54
C LEU A 371 -0.72 -6.80 -24.66
N GLY A 372 -0.22 -7.06 -23.46
CA GLY A 372 -0.84 -7.97 -22.50
C GLY A 372 -2.27 -7.55 -22.16
N LEU A 373 -2.47 -6.27 -21.84
CA LEU A 373 -3.79 -5.68 -21.64
C LEU A 373 -4.66 -5.78 -22.89
N ALA A 374 -4.12 -5.51 -24.08
CA ALA A 374 -4.84 -5.65 -25.34
C ALA A 374 -5.27 -7.10 -25.60
N VAL A 375 -4.43 -8.09 -25.26
CA VAL A 375 -4.77 -9.53 -25.33
C VAL A 375 -5.89 -9.86 -24.35
N ILE A 376 -5.82 -9.38 -23.10
CA ILE A 376 -6.89 -9.57 -22.11
C ILE A 376 -8.20 -8.95 -22.63
N VAL A 377 -8.15 -7.71 -23.13
CA VAL A 377 -9.30 -7.03 -23.71
C VAL A 377 -9.83 -7.78 -24.93
N ALA A 378 -8.97 -8.31 -25.80
CA ALA A 378 -9.36 -9.10 -26.95
C ALA A 378 -10.00 -10.45 -26.54
N LEU A 379 -9.48 -11.11 -25.50
CA LEU A 379 -10.06 -12.32 -24.92
C LEU A 379 -11.43 -12.03 -24.30
N LEU A 380 -11.55 -10.96 -23.52
CA LEU A 380 -12.83 -10.50 -22.95
C LEU A 380 -13.81 -10.13 -24.06
N ALA A 381 -13.36 -9.47 -25.13
CA ALA A 381 -14.15 -9.15 -26.30
C ALA A 381 -14.58 -10.40 -27.08
N ALA A 382 -13.72 -11.42 -27.19
CA ALA A 382 -14.03 -12.71 -27.79
C ALA A 382 -15.04 -13.50 -26.95
N ILE A 383 -14.94 -13.46 -25.62
CA ILE A 383 -15.94 -14.04 -24.72
C ILE A 383 -17.26 -13.28 -24.84
N ALA A 384 -17.20 -11.94 -24.87
CA ALA A 384 -18.35 -11.07 -25.03
C ALA A 384 -19.03 -11.28 -26.39
N SER A 385 -18.29 -11.50 -27.48
CA SER A 385 -18.86 -11.72 -28.82
C SER A 385 -19.57 -13.08 -28.93
N ARG A 386 -19.18 -14.07 -28.12
CA ARG A 386 -19.83 -15.39 -28.08
C ARG A 386 -21.17 -15.42 -27.36
N THR A 387 -21.61 -14.31 -26.76
CA THR A 387 -22.95 -14.21 -26.18
C THR A 387 -23.85 -13.24 -26.95
N ARG A 388 -25.15 -13.54 -26.95
CA ARG A 388 -26.16 -12.59 -27.43
C ARG A 388 -26.39 -11.51 -26.36
N TRP A 389 -26.36 -10.25 -26.77
CA TRP A 389 -26.62 -9.08 -25.93
C TRP A 389 -28.05 -8.51 -26.10
N GLY A 390 -28.72 -8.79 -27.23
CA GLY A 390 -30.08 -8.33 -27.51
C GLY A 390 -31.10 -9.44 -27.83
N PRO A 391 -32.42 -9.19 -27.61
CA PRO A 391 -32.99 -8.26 -26.64
C PRO A 391 -32.88 -8.83 -25.22
N GLY A 392 -32.59 -7.98 -24.23
CA GLY A 392 -32.38 -8.35 -22.83
C GLY A 392 -33.47 -7.78 -21.93
N ASP A 393 -34.72 -8.16 -22.17
CA ASP A 393 -35.85 -7.61 -21.42
C ASP A 393 -35.84 -8.11 -19.96
N PRO A 394 -36.08 -7.21 -18.98
CA PRO A 394 -36.06 -7.58 -17.58
C PRO A 394 -37.27 -8.43 -17.18
N TYR A 395 -38.34 -8.39 -17.97
CA TYR A 395 -39.56 -9.18 -17.75
C TYR A 395 -39.86 -10.08 -18.95
N PRO A 396 -40.48 -11.26 -18.73
CA PRO A 396 -40.66 -11.91 -17.43
C PRO A 396 -39.32 -12.34 -16.83
N VAL A 397 -39.15 -12.27 -15.52
CA VAL A 397 -37.91 -12.66 -14.82
C VAL A 397 -37.67 -14.16 -15.04
N MET A 398 -38.72 -14.99 -14.98
CA MET A 398 -38.69 -16.44 -15.23
C MET A 398 -38.49 -16.79 -16.72
N GLN A 399 -37.30 -16.50 -17.25
CA GLN A 399 -36.92 -16.78 -18.63
C GLN A 399 -35.46 -17.24 -18.75
N ARG A 400 -35.21 -18.21 -19.63
CA ARG A 400 -33.86 -18.61 -20.04
C ARG A 400 -33.16 -17.49 -20.80
N ARG A 401 -31.93 -17.15 -20.40
CA ARG A 401 -31.14 -16.07 -20.99
C ARG A 401 -29.73 -16.57 -21.35
N SER A 402 -29.08 -15.92 -22.30
CA SER A 402 -27.61 -16.03 -22.47
C SER A 402 -26.92 -15.07 -21.49
N TRP A 403 -25.62 -15.22 -21.26
CA TRP A 403 -24.90 -14.41 -20.26
C TRP A 403 -25.00 -12.90 -20.54
N GLY A 404 -24.80 -12.49 -21.80
CA GLY A 404 -24.96 -11.10 -22.23
C GLY A 404 -26.38 -10.58 -22.00
N ARG A 405 -27.42 -11.41 -22.21
CA ARG A 405 -28.82 -11.04 -21.91
C ARG A 405 -29.09 -10.95 -20.41
N ILE A 406 -28.44 -11.76 -19.57
CA ILE A 406 -28.51 -11.65 -18.11
C ILE A 406 -27.98 -10.27 -17.66
N ILE A 407 -26.80 -9.88 -18.13
CA ILE A 407 -26.18 -8.59 -17.80
C ILE A 407 -27.06 -7.42 -18.29
N VAL A 408 -27.57 -7.50 -19.52
CA VAL A 408 -28.44 -6.45 -20.08
C VAL A 408 -29.78 -6.37 -19.36
N ALA A 409 -30.39 -7.50 -19.00
CA ALA A 409 -31.62 -7.55 -18.22
C ALA A 409 -31.41 -6.97 -16.82
N ALA A 410 -30.30 -7.31 -16.15
CA ALA A 410 -29.93 -6.73 -14.86
C ALA A 410 -29.74 -5.21 -14.96
N ARG A 411 -29.01 -4.71 -15.96
CA ARG A 411 -28.80 -3.27 -16.18
C ARG A 411 -30.12 -2.54 -16.44
N ARG A 412 -31.00 -3.12 -17.26
CA ARG A 412 -32.31 -2.56 -17.58
C ARG A 412 -33.28 -2.63 -16.40
N MET A 413 -33.17 -3.64 -15.53
CA MET A 413 -33.93 -3.72 -14.29
C MET A 413 -33.47 -2.64 -13.31
N TYR A 414 -32.15 -2.51 -13.13
CA TYR A 414 -31.55 -1.47 -12.29
C TYR A 414 -31.96 -0.07 -12.75
N ALA A 415 -31.83 0.22 -14.05
CA ALA A 415 -32.14 1.54 -14.61
C ALA A 415 -33.63 1.89 -14.55
N ARG A 416 -34.53 0.90 -14.51
CA ARG A 416 -35.98 1.14 -14.34
C ARG A 416 -36.36 1.42 -12.90
N HIS A 417 -35.60 0.90 -11.93
CA HIS A 417 -35.89 1.06 -10.50
C HIS A 417 -34.65 1.50 -9.69
N PRO A 418 -33.98 2.61 -10.05
CA PRO A 418 -32.70 2.99 -9.45
C PRO A 418 -32.84 3.26 -7.94
N LEU A 419 -33.92 3.92 -7.52
CA LEU A 419 -34.19 4.22 -6.11
C LEU A 419 -34.37 2.95 -5.26
N LEU A 420 -34.97 1.90 -5.84
CA LEU A 420 -35.15 0.63 -5.14
C LEU A 420 -33.80 -0.06 -4.91
N PHE A 421 -32.97 -0.18 -5.94
CA PHE A 421 -31.72 -0.94 -5.85
C PHE A 421 -30.61 -0.18 -5.13
N ILE A 422 -30.47 1.14 -5.35
CA ILE A 422 -29.58 2.00 -4.55
C ILE A 422 -30.05 1.98 -3.09
N GLY A 423 -31.37 2.09 -2.85
CA GLY A 423 -31.94 2.03 -1.51
C GLY A 423 -31.71 0.69 -0.81
N ILE A 424 -31.69 -0.43 -1.54
CA ILE A 424 -31.25 -1.73 -1.02
C ILE A 424 -29.76 -1.68 -0.66
N GLY A 425 -28.92 -1.13 -1.53
CA GLY A 425 -27.48 -1.01 -1.32
C GLY A 425 -27.07 -0.11 -0.15
N LEU A 426 -27.91 0.86 0.24
CA LEU A 426 -27.66 1.76 1.37
C LEU A 426 -27.40 1.04 2.70
N VAL A 427 -27.72 -0.25 2.82
CA VAL A 427 -27.37 -1.08 3.99
C VAL A 427 -25.86 -1.13 4.25
N TYR A 428 -25.02 -0.92 3.23
CA TYR A 428 -23.56 -0.87 3.41
C TYR A 428 -23.11 0.31 4.28
N VAL A 429 -23.83 1.45 4.28
CA VAL A 429 -23.48 2.63 5.08
C VAL A 429 -23.58 2.35 6.59
N PRO A 430 -24.74 1.96 7.17
CA PRO A 430 -24.83 1.67 8.59
C PRO A 430 -24.01 0.44 8.99
N VAL A 431 -23.83 -0.53 8.09
CA VAL A 431 -22.98 -1.70 8.36
C VAL A 431 -21.50 -1.29 8.48
N MET A 432 -21.02 -0.40 7.60
CA MET A 432 -19.66 0.14 7.70
C MET A 432 -19.50 1.02 8.94
N LEU A 433 -20.47 1.88 9.25
CA LEU A 433 -20.43 2.69 10.47
C LEU A 433 -20.40 1.81 11.73
N LEU A 434 -21.12 0.68 11.72
CA LEU A 434 -21.05 -0.31 12.79
C LEU A 434 -19.68 -0.99 12.82
N ALA A 435 -19.10 -1.36 11.68
CA ALA A 435 -17.76 -1.94 11.62
C ALA A 435 -16.70 -0.96 12.16
N ALA A 436 -16.74 0.30 11.72
CA ALA A 436 -15.86 1.36 12.19
C ALA A 436 -16.05 1.65 13.68
N GLY A 437 -17.30 1.73 14.15
CA GLY A 437 -17.61 1.93 15.56
C GLY A 437 -17.21 0.75 16.44
N LEU A 438 -17.33 -0.49 15.94
CA LEU A 438 -16.89 -1.68 16.65
C LEU A 438 -15.36 -1.80 16.67
N GLN A 439 -14.70 -1.44 15.57
CA GLN A 439 -13.25 -1.30 15.51
C GLN A 439 -12.77 -0.26 16.52
N TRP A 440 -13.38 0.93 16.54
CA TRP A 440 -13.10 1.95 17.55
C TRP A 440 -13.34 1.45 18.97
N LEU A 441 -14.45 0.76 19.23
CA LEU A 441 -14.77 0.24 20.56
C LEU A 441 -13.78 -0.84 21.03
N LEU A 442 -13.32 -1.71 20.12
CA LEU A 442 -12.38 -2.78 20.45
C LEU A 442 -10.95 -2.26 20.62
N VAL A 443 -10.55 -1.25 19.84
CA VAL A 443 -9.21 -0.69 19.86
C VAL A 443 -9.05 0.38 20.96
N GLU A 444 -10.02 1.29 21.09
CA GLU A 444 -9.91 2.47 21.97
C GLU A 444 -10.59 2.27 23.34
N ALA A 445 -11.75 1.59 23.38
CA ALA A 445 -12.61 1.57 24.58
C ALA A 445 -12.56 0.24 25.37
N GLY A 446 -11.91 -0.79 24.84
CA GLY A 446 -11.96 -2.16 25.35
C GLY A 446 -10.89 -2.57 26.35
N GLU A 447 -9.94 -1.70 26.71
CA GLU A 447 -8.71 -2.06 27.47
C GLU A 447 -7.98 -3.31 26.91
N LEU A 448 -8.21 -3.63 25.62
CA LEU A 448 -7.39 -4.56 24.85
C LEU A 448 -6.04 -3.93 24.46
N THR A 449 -5.70 -2.77 25.02
CA THR A 449 -4.35 -2.19 25.09
C THR A 449 -3.35 -3.08 25.84
N SER A 450 -3.81 -4.17 26.47
CA SER A 450 -2.94 -5.23 27.07
C SER A 450 -2.84 -6.51 26.23
N LEU A 451 -3.60 -6.59 25.12
CA LEU A 451 -3.49 -7.61 24.07
C LEU A 451 -3.06 -6.99 22.72
N VAL A 452 -2.91 -5.66 22.73
CA VAL A 452 -2.27 -4.78 21.77
C VAL A 452 -1.33 -3.99 22.67
N ASP A 453 -0.22 -4.62 23.08
CA ASP A 453 0.72 -3.90 23.94
C ASP A 453 1.17 -2.66 23.19
N THR A 454 1.14 -1.55 23.91
CA THR A 454 1.61 -0.23 23.48
C THR A 454 3.10 -0.19 23.13
N ASP A 455 3.79 -1.33 23.19
CA ASP A 455 5.24 -1.53 22.94
C ASP A 455 5.55 -2.21 21.58
N GLY A 456 4.65 -2.10 20.60
CA GLY A 456 4.99 -2.44 19.20
C GLY A 456 4.78 -3.91 18.79
N ASP A 457 4.28 -4.76 19.68
CA ASP A 457 3.81 -6.11 19.32
C ASP A 457 2.32 -6.07 18.93
N GLN A 458 2.04 -5.77 17.67
CA GLN A 458 0.73 -6.02 17.08
C GLN A 458 0.50 -7.54 17.07
N ASN A 459 -0.10 -8.08 18.13
CA ASN A 459 -0.47 -9.49 18.20
C ASN A 459 -1.19 -9.90 16.90
N VAL A 460 -0.67 -10.87 16.13
CA VAL A 460 -1.30 -11.43 14.90
C VAL A 460 -2.80 -11.61 15.09
N ALA A 461 -3.19 -12.05 16.30
CA ALA A 461 -4.55 -12.29 16.68
C ALA A 461 -5.45 -11.04 16.61
N SER A 462 -4.98 -9.85 16.99
CA SER A 462 -5.78 -8.62 16.97
C SER A 462 -6.02 -8.14 15.53
N VAL A 463 -4.97 -8.06 14.70
CA VAL A 463 -5.07 -7.71 13.27
C VAL A 463 -5.91 -8.75 12.51
N PHE A 464 -5.67 -10.04 12.76
CA PHE A 464 -6.47 -11.12 12.18
C PHE A 464 -7.93 -11.02 12.60
N VAL A 465 -8.23 -10.73 13.86
CA VAL A 465 -9.60 -10.52 14.35
C VAL A 465 -10.25 -9.30 13.69
N VAL A 466 -9.54 -8.18 13.54
CA VAL A 466 -10.06 -6.97 12.88
C VAL A 466 -10.38 -7.24 11.41
N VAL A 467 -9.47 -7.88 10.66
CA VAL A 467 -9.69 -8.26 9.26
C VAL A 467 -10.81 -9.29 9.13
N LEU A 468 -10.85 -10.30 10.02
CA LEU A 468 -11.89 -11.33 10.04
C LEU A 468 -13.26 -10.74 10.32
N MET A 469 -13.33 -9.83 11.29
CA MET A 469 -14.57 -9.17 11.67
C MET A 469 -15.04 -8.18 10.60
N GLY A 470 -14.15 -7.34 10.06
CA GLY A 470 -14.44 -6.44 8.95
C GLY A 470 -14.92 -7.18 7.71
N GLY A 471 -14.28 -8.31 7.38
CA GLY A 471 -14.68 -9.22 6.32
C GLY A 471 -16.04 -9.87 6.58
N ALA A 472 -16.28 -10.39 7.79
CA ALA A 472 -17.55 -10.99 8.18
C ALA A 472 -18.72 -10.00 8.13
N ILE A 473 -18.51 -8.77 8.60
CA ILE A 473 -19.50 -7.69 8.57
C ILE A 473 -19.80 -7.28 7.12
N SER A 474 -18.78 -7.16 6.27
CA SER A 474 -18.95 -6.87 4.84
C SER A 474 -19.70 -7.98 4.10
N LEU A 475 -19.41 -9.25 4.43
CA LEU A 475 -20.13 -10.41 3.89
C LEU A 475 -21.58 -10.45 4.35
N LEU A 476 -21.89 -10.02 5.58
CA LEU A 476 -23.27 -9.89 6.05
C LEU A 476 -24.06 -8.86 5.22
N ALA A 477 -23.49 -7.68 4.97
CA ALA A 477 -24.11 -6.68 4.08
C ALA A 477 -24.34 -7.27 2.68
N TYR A 478 -23.34 -7.98 2.13
CA TYR A 478 -23.46 -8.65 0.84
C TYR A 478 -24.64 -9.63 0.80
N PHE A 479 -24.75 -10.55 1.77
CA PHE A 479 -25.85 -11.52 1.81
C PHE A 479 -27.22 -10.85 1.99
N CYS A 480 -27.30 -9.77 2.77
CA CYS A 480 -28.50 -8.96 2.92
C CYS A 480 -28.95 -8.34 1.57
N VAL A 481 -28.02 -7.75 0.82
CA VAL A 481 -28.30 -7.17 -0.50
C VAL A 481 -28.70 -8.24 -1.51
N VAL A 482 -28.02 -9.39 -1.53
CA VAL A 482 -28.39 -10.53 -2.39
C VAL A 482 -29.80 -11.02 -2.08
N ALA A 483 -30.14 -11.18 -0.79
CA ALA A 483 -31.45 -11.64 -0.36
C ALA A 483 -32.57 -10.63 -0.70
N ALA A 484 -32.36 -9.34 -0.39
CA ALA A 484 -33.32 -8.27 -0.67
C ALA A 484 -33.55 -8.10 -2.18
N THR A 485 -32.48 -8.16 -2.98
CA THR A 485 -32.55 -8.10 -4.44
C THR A 485 -33.27 -9.32 -5.03
N ALA A 486 -33.04 -10.52 -4.49
CA ALA A 486 -33.75 -11.73 -4.91
C ALA A 486 -35.25 -11.66 -4.63
N GLN A 487 -35.65 -11.11 -3.47
CA GLN A 487 -37.06 -10.82 -3.19
C GLN A 487 -37.63 -9.77 -4.15
N ALA A 488 -36.89 -8.69 -4.39
CA ALA A 488 -37.33 -7.62 -5.28
C ALA A 488 -37.58 -8.12 -6.70
N LEU A 489 -36.69 -8.98 -7.22
CA LEU A 489 -36.89 -9.65 -8.50
C LEU A 489 -38.18 -10.48 -8.53
N ARG A 490 -38.44 -11.28 -7.49
CA ARG A 490 -39.65 -12.11 -7.39
C ARG A 490 -40.93 -11.27 -7.34
N GLY A 491 -40.96 -10.22 -6.49
CA GLY A 491 -42.14 -9.36 -6.35
C GLY A 491 -42.42 -8.54 -7.61
N LEU A 492 -41.37 -7.99 -8.24
CA LEU A 492 -41.52 -7.24 -9.49
C LEU A 492 -42.01 -8.13 -10.65
N ASP A 493 -41.57 -9.39 -10.72
CA ASP A 493 -42.07 -10.34 -11.74
C ASP A 493 -43.56 -10.68 -11.54
N ALA A 494 -44.02 -10.75 -10.29
CA ALA A 494 -45.42 -10.94 -9.94
C ALA A 494 -46.29 -9.68 -10.16
N GLY A 495 -45.71 -8.56 -10.60
CA GLY A 495 -46.41 -7.29 -10.78
C GLY A 495 -46.70 -6.55 -9.47
N GLU A 496 -46.06 -6.94 -8.36
CA GLU A 496 -46.23 -6.30 -7.06
C GLU A 496 -45.48 -4.96 -6.99
N ARG A 497 -45.99 -4.04 -6.16
CA ARG A 497 -45.27 -2.80 -5.81
C ARG A 497 -44.22 -3.09 -4.75
N VAL A 498 -42.97 -3.25 -5.18
CA VAL A 498 -41.84 -3.49 -4.28
C VAL A 498 -41.21 -2.18 -3.81
N THR A 499 -41.06 -2.03 -2.50
CA THR A 499 -40.28 -0.96 -1.85
C THR A 499 -39.08 -1.54 -1.10
N VAL A 500 -38.06 -0.72 -0.82
CA VAL A 500 -36.88 -1.11 -0.03
C VAL A 500 -37.29 -1.74 1.30
N LEU A 501 -38.22 -1.09 2.01
CA LEU A 501 -38.70 -1.56 3.29
C LEU A 501 -39.45 -2.89 3.17
N SER A 502 -40.27 -3.08 2.14
CA SER A 502 -40.94 -4.38 1.91
C SER A 502 -39.95 -5.50 1.60
N ALA A 503 -38.87 -5.23 0.85
CA ALA A 503 -37.83 -6.20 0.55
C ALA A 503 -37.10 -6.65 1.83
N TYR A 504 -36.68 -5.70 2.67
CA TYR A 504 -36.02 -6.02 3.95
C TYR A 504 -36.97 -6.63 4.99
N ARG A 505 -38.26 -6.31 4.97
CA ARG A 505 -39.26 -7.03 5.80
C ARG A 505 -39.32 -8.52 5.43
N ALA A 506 -39.26 -8.85 4.15
CA ALA A 506 -39.23 -10.24 3.69
C ALA A 506 -37.92 -10.95 4.06
N VAL A 507 -36.77 -10.26 3.97
CA VAL A 507 -35.48 -10.77 4.47
C VAL A 507 -35.57 -11.08 5.97
N ARG A 508 -36.11 -10.16 6.76
CA ARG A 508 -36.30 -10.34 8.22
C ARG A 508 -37.24 -11.51 8.54
N ALA A 509 -38.28 -11.74 7.76
CA ALA A 509 -39.17 -12.90 7.92
C ALA A 509 -38.44 -14.24 7.71
N LYS A 510 -37.33 -14.23 6.96
CA LYS A 510 -36.49 -15.40 6.64
C LYS A 510 -35.10 -15.32 7.28
N LEU A 511 -34.94 -14.56 8.37
CA LEU A 511 -33.62 -14.30 8.96
C LEU A 511 -32.92 -15.59 9.41
N ARG A 512 -33.64 -16.53 10.03
CA ARG A 512 -33.08 -17.82 10.48
C ARG A 512 -32.46 -18.65 9.35
N PRO A 513 -33.20 -19.01 8.29
CA PRO A 513 -32.61 -19.79 7.19
C PRO A 513 -31.51 -19.02 6.46
N LEU A 514 -31.62 -17.70 6.30
CA LEU A 514 -30.57 -16.87 5.68
C LEU A 514 -29.29 -16.83 6.51
N ALA A 515 -29.40 -16.63 7.83
CA ALA A 515 -28.26 -16.63 8.74
C ALA A 515 -27.53 -17.97 8.74
N LEU A 516 -28.26 -19.09 8.73
CA LEU A 516 -27.66 -20.43 8.61
C LEU A 516 -26.94 -20.64 7.28
N VAL A 517 -27.49 -20.13 6.18
CA VAL A 517 -26.83 -20.18 4.86
C VAL A 517 -25.56 -19.35 4.86
N ALA A 518 -25.64 -18.09 5.32
CA ALA A 518 -24.49 -17.19 5.41
C ALA A 518 -23.39 -17.76 6.30
N ALA A 519 -23.72 -18.14 7.54
CA ALA A 519 -22.77 -18.70 8.49
C ALA A 519 -22.06 -19.95 7.94
N ARG A 520 -22.79 -20.88 7.32
CA ARG A 520 -22.18 -22.08 6.73
C ARG A 520 -21.31 -21.76 5.50
N LEU A 521 -21.70 -20.80 4.66
CA LEU A 521 -20.87 -20.39 3.53
C LEU A 521 -19.57 -19.76 4.03
N VAL A 522 -19.66 -18.82 4.96
CA VAL A 522 -18.51 -18.13 5.55
C VAL A 522 -17.60 -19.14 6.24
N VAL A 523 -18.09 -19.88 7.25
CA VAL A 523 -17.26 -20.80 8.05
C VAL A 523 -16.55 -21.85 7.19
N VAL A 524 -17.23 -22.45 6.21
CA VAL A 524 -16.60 -23.47 5.37
C VAL A 524 -15.63 -22.87 4.36
N CYS A 525 -15.96 -21.73 3.74
CA CYS A 525 -15.01 -21.06 2.85
C CYS A 525 -13.76 -20.61 3.62
N TRP A 526 -13.92 -20.05 4.81
CA TRP A 526 -12.82 -19.62 5.67
C TRP A 526 -11.96 -20.81 6.10
N ALA A 527 -12.57 -21.91 6.54
CA ALA A 527 -11.85 -23.14 6.87
C ALA A 527 -11.06 -23.71 5.68
N LEU A 528 -11.59 -23.60 4.45
CA LEU A 528 -10.92 -24.01 3.22
C LEU A 528 -9.91 -22.97 2.69
N LEU A 529 -9.93 -21.74 3.19
CA LEU A 529 -8.96 -20.70 2.84
C LEU A 529 -7.87 -20.57 3.91
N LEU A 530 -7.94 -21.37 4.98
CA LEU A 530 -6.88 -21.45 5.98
C LEU A 530 -5.56 -21.92 5.37
N PHE A 531 -5.62 -22.68 4.28
CA PHE A 531 -4.44 -23.06 3.48
C PHE A 531 -4.57 -22.58 2.03
N VAL A 532 -3.51 -21.98 1.47
CA VAL A 532 -3.50 -21.46 0.09
C VAL A 532 -3.78 -22.57 -0.93
N PHE A 533 -3.21 -23.76 -0.75
CA PHE A 533 -3.41 -24.88 -1.66
C PHE A 533 -4.85 -25.44 -1.65
N THR A 534 -5.67 -25.12 -0.63
CA THR A 534 -7.10 -25.47 -0.58
C THR A 534 -8.01 -24.40 -1.19
N ALA A 535 -7.47 -23.27 -1.67
CA ALA A 535 -8.25 -22.24 -2.36
C ALA A 535 -9.08 -22.75 -3.57
N PRO A 536 -8.59 -23.69 -4.41
CA PRO A 536 -9.42 -24.28 -5.47
C PRO A 536 -10.65 -25.01 -4.92
N LEU A 537 -10.52 -25.67 -3.77
CA LEU A 537 -11.62 -26.34 -3.07
C LEU A 537 -12.63 -25.31 -2.53
N ALA A 538 -12.15 -24.21 -1.96
CA ALA A 538 -12.98 -23.10 -1.51
C ALA A 538 -13.81 -22.52 -2.66
N LEU A 539 -13.19 -22.30 -3.83
CA LEU A 539 -13.88 -21.82 -5.03
C LEU A 539 -14.96 -22.82 -5.49
N VAL A 540 -14.64 -24.11 -5.58
CA VAL A 540 -15.60 -25.15 -5.96
C VAL A 540 -16.78 -25.18 -4.99
N TYR A 541 -16.52 -25.08 -3.67
CA TYR A 541 -17.55 -25.03 -2.65
C TYR A 541 -18.44 -23.78 -2.76
N ALA A 542 -17.83 -22.60 -2.91
CA ALA A 542 -18.50 -21.31 -3.04
C ALA A 542 -19.42 -21.29 -4.26
N VAL A 543 -18.97 -21.76 -5.43
CA VAL A 543 -19.80 -21.80 -6.64
C VAL A 543 -20.96 -22.78 -6.49
N ARG A 544 -20.70 -24.00 -5.99
CA ARG A 544 -21.73 -25.03 -5.85
C ARG A 544 -22.84 -24.63 -4.88
N ASN A 545 -22.53 -23.84 -3.88
CA ASN A 545 -23.45 -23.47 -2.80
C ASN A 545 -23.87 -21.98 -2.83
N GLY A 546 -23.31 -21.18 -3.74
CA GLY A 546 -23.46 -19.71 -3.77
C GLY A 546 -24.86 -19.22 -4.13
N PHE A 547 -25.72 -20.08 -4.67
CA PHE A 547 -27.11 -19.74 -4.98
C PHE A 547 -28.11 -20.10 -3.88
N ALA A 548 -27.64 -20.55 -2.70
CA ALA A 548 -28.51 -20.93 -1.60
C ALA A 548 -29.38 -19.76 -1.10
N VAL A 549 -28.88 -18.52 -1.11
CA VAL A 549 -29.66 -17.33 -0.71
C VAL A 549 -30.86 -17.11 -1.64
N GLN A 550 -30.64 -17.24 -2.96
CA GLN A 550 -31.67 -17.12 -3.98
C GLN A 550 -32.70 -18.24 -3.83
N ALA A 551 -32.29 -19.47 -3.52
CA ALA A 551 -33.20 -20.58 -3.25
C ALA A 551 -34.10 -20.35 -2.01
N VAL A 552 -33.57 -19.73 -0.94
CA VAL A 552 -34.38 -19.34 0.23
C VAL A 552 -35.39 -18.24 -0.12
N MET A 553 -34.95 -17.22 -0.87
CA MET A 553 -35.79 -16.05 -1.14
C MET A 553 -36.82 -16.31 -2.25
N MET A 554 -36.40 -16.91 -3.37
CA MET A 554 -37.25 -17.11 -4.55
C MET A 554 -38.11 -18.37 -4.48
N GLU A 555 -37.65 -19.44 -3.84
CA GLU A 555 -38.36 -20.73 -3.77
C GLU A 555 -38.86 -21.11 -2.35
N ASP A 556 -38.74 -20.21 -1.38
CA ASP A 556 -39.18 -20.44 0.02
C ASP A 556 -38.56 -21.69 0.67
N ARG A 557 -37.34 -22.07 0.26
CA ARG A 557 -36.67 -23.27 0.77
C ARG A 557 -36.04 -23.06 2.16
N PRO A 558 -36.08 -24.05 3.06
CA PRO A 558 -35.26 -24.03 4.27
C PRO A 558 -33.77 -24.21 3.95
N ALA A 559 -32.87 -23.77 4.85
CA ALA A 559 -31.42 -23.70 4.60
C ALA A 559 -30.79 -25.00 4.04
N GLY A 560 -31.09 -26.16 4.64
CA GLY A 560 -30.55 -27.45 4.16
C GLY A 560 -31.02 -27.82 2.74
N ALA A 561 -32.28 -27.53 2.41
CA ALA A 561 -32.82 -27.74 1.07
C ALA A 561 -32.29 -26.72 0.07
N ALA A 562 -32.03 -25.48 0.50
CA ALA A 562 -31.43 -24.44 -0.33
C ALA A 562 -30.02 -24.80 -0.80
N PHE A 563 -29.18 -25.40 0.04
CA PHE A 563 -27.86 -25.88 -0.37
C PHE A 563 -27.92 -27.04 -1.36
N ARG A 564 -28.88 -27.97 -1.20
CA ARG A 564 -29.10 -29.03 -2.19
C ARG A 564 -29.58 -28.44 -3.51
N ARG A 565 -30.54 -27.53 -3.44
CA ARG A 565 -31.07 -26.83 -4.62
C ARG A 565 -29.98 -26.08 -5.37
N SER A 566 -29.12 -25.33 -4.68
CA SER A 566 -27.96 -24.66 -5.28
C SER A 566 -27.05 -25.64 -6.04
N ARG A 567 -26.76 -26.80 -5.44
CA ARG A 567 -25.95 -27.84 -6.08
C ARG A 567 -26.63 -28.43 -7.32
N ASP A 568 -27.94 -28.65 -7.26
CA ASP A 568 -28.72 -29.21 -8.36
C ASP A 568 -28.80 -28.24 -9.55
N VAL A 569 -28.96 -26.93 -9.32
CA VAL A 569 -29.00 -25.95 -10.41
C VAL A 569 -27.63 -25.68 -11.03
N VAL A 570 -26.54 -25.92 -10.29
CA VAL A 570 -25.16 -25.80 -10.79
C VAL A 570 -24.70 -27.09 -11.49
N ARG A 571 -25.29 -28.26 -11.18
CA ARG A 571 -24.93 -29.55 -11.79
C ARG A 571 -25.10 -29.49 -13.31
N GLY A 572 -24.09 -29.96 -14.05
CA GLY A 572 -24.06 -29.90 -15.52
C GLY A 572 -23.78 -28.52 -16.12
N GLN A 573 -23.76 -27.45 -15.31
CA GLN A 573 -23.56 -26.06 -15.76
C GLN A 573 -22.49 -25.34 -14.96
N TRP A 574 -21.56 -26.08 -14.36
CA TRP A 574 -20.56 -25.55 -13.45
C TRP A 574 -19.69 -24.47 -14.08
N TRP A 575 -19.21 -24.66 -15.30
CA TRP A 575 -18.40 -23.65 -16.01
C TRP A 575 -19.16 -22.35 -16.23
N ARG A 576 -20.46 -22.45 -16.46
CA ARG A 576 -21.35 -21.30 -16.65
C ARG A 576 -21.61 -20.55 -15.36
N ALA A 577 -21.94 -21.29 -14.30
CA ALA A 577 -22.13 -20.71 -12.98
C ALA A 577 -20.84 -20.02 -12.50
N THR A 578 -19.69 -20.70 -12.63
CA THR A 578 -18.38 -20.19 -12.24
C THR A 578 -17.99 -18.95 -13.03
N ALA A 579 -18.01 -19.00 -14.37
CA ALA A 579 -17.54 -17.89 -15.18
C ALA A 579 -18.35 -16.60 -14.93
N VAL A 580 -19.68 -16.67 -14.87
CA VAL A 580 -20.51 -15.49 -14.66
C VAL A 580 -20.46 -15.01 -13.21
N ALA A 581 -20.52 -15.92 -12.23
CA ALA A 581 -20.47 -15.53 -10.83
C ALA A 581 -19.09 -14.99 -10.45
N ALA A 582 -18.00 -15.66 -10.81
CA ALA A 582 -16.64 -15.21 -10.52
C ALA A 582 -16.33 -13.87 -11.20
N LEU A 583 -16.72 -13.69 -12.48
CA LEU A 583 -16.51 -12.42 -13.18
C LEU A 583 -17.25 -11.27 -12.48
N VAL A 584 -18.54 -11.44 -12.19
CA VAL A 584 -19.37 -10.34 -11.71
C VAL A 584 -19.15 -10.05 -10.23
N VAL A 585 -18.97 -11.09 -9.41
CA VAL A 585 -18.63 -10.95 -7.99
C VAL A 585 -17.20 -10.42 -7.85
N GLY A 586 -16.24 -10.91 -8.64
CA GLY A 586 -14.86 -10.42 -8.63
C GLY A 586 -14.76 -8.95 -9.05
N LEU A 587 -15.35 -8.58 -10.19
CA LEU A 587 -15.39 -7.17 -10.63
C LEU A 587 -16.11 -6.28 -9.61
N GLY A 588 -17.22 -6.76 -9.04
CA GLY A 588 -17.93 -6.04 -7.98
C GLY A 588 -17.09 -5.83 -6.74
N ALA A 589 -16.39 -6.87 -6.27
CA ALA A 589 -15.53 -6.80 -5.09
C ALA A 589 -14.34 -5.85 -5.31
N ILE A 590 -13.70 -5.89 -6.48
CA ILE A 590 -12.51 -5.08 -6.80
C ILE A 590 -12.85 -3.59 -7.01
N THR A 591 -14.08 -3.25 -7.42
CA THR A 591 -14.41 -1.82 -7.69
C THR A 591 -14.20 -0.88 -6.52
N GLY A 592 -14.49 -1.30 -5.28
CA GLY A 592 -14.23 -0.49 -4.08
C GLY A 592 -12.73 -0.22 -3.86
N PRO A 593 -11.91 -1.27 -3.65
CA PRO A 593 -10.46 -1.16 -3.49
C PRO A 593 -9.78 -0.42 -4.63
N LEU A 594 -10.16 -0.67 -5.88
CA LEU A 594 -9.58 0.01 -7.04
C LEU A 594 -9.81 1.52 -6.99
N VAL A 595 -11.04 1.96 -6.65
CA VAL A 595 -11.33 3.38 -6.45
C VAL A 595 -10.55 3.93 -5.25
N GLY A 596 -10.45 3.16 -4.17
CA GLY A 596 -9.67 3.54 -2.98
C GLY A 596 -8.19 3.78 -3.30
N VAL A 597 -7.55 2.85 -4.01
CA VAL A 597 -6.16 2.96 -4.46
C VAL A 597 -5.98 4.16 -5.38
N ILE A 598 -6.86 4.37 -6.36
CA ILE A 598 -6.78 5.54 -7.24
C ILE A 598 -6.89 6.85 -6.44
N LEU A 599 -7.78 6.91 -5.44
CA LEU A 599 -7.92 8.10 -4.60
C LEU A 599 -6.70 8.32 -3.70
N LEU A 600 -6.10 7.25 -3.15
CA LEU A 600 -4.86 7.35 -2.38
C LEU A 600 -3.68 7.83 -3.23
N LEU A 601 -3.63 7.46 -4.50
CA LEU A 601 -2.55 7.86 -5.42
C LEU A 601 -2.69 9.29 -5.95
N VAL A 602 -3.92 9.84 -5.99
CA VAL A 602 -4.22 11.11 -6.68
C VAL A 602 -4.73 12.20 -5.70
N SER A 603 -4.97 11.87 -4.43
CA SER A 603 -5.49 12.84 -3.45
C SER A 603 -4.87 12.68 -2.06
N ASP A 604 -4.70 13.81 -1.38
CA ASP A 604 -4.31 13.88 0.04
C ASP A 604 -5.50 13.66 1.00
N GLY A 605 -6.55 12.95 0.55
CA GLY A 605 -7.76 12.72 1.32
C GLY A 605 -7.49 11.82 2.53
N SER A 606 -8.03 12.19 3.71
CA SER A 606 -7.93 11.30 4.88
C SER A 606 -8.50 9.90 4.61
N PHE A 607 -7.91 8.86 5.21
CA PHE A 607 -8.36 7.46 5.08
C PHE A 607 -9.87 7.29 5.34
N ASN A 608 -10.44 8.02 6.29
CA ASN A 608 -11.87 7.99 6.58
C ASN A 608 -12.74 8.47 5.41
N VAL A 609 -12.31 9.52 4.71
CA VAL A 609 -13.01 10.05 3.53
C VAL A 609 -12.92 9.06 2.37
N ILE A 610 -11.74 8.46 2.16
CA ILE A 610 -11.53 7.45 1.11
C ILE A 610 -12.40 6.21 1.39
N ASN A 611 -12.43 5.70 2.62
CA ASN A 611 -13.27 4.57 3.02
C ASN A 611 -14.77 4.87 2.86
N LEU A 612 -15.21 6.09 3.14
CA LEU A 612 -16.58 6.50 2.88
C LEU A 612 -16.90 6.45 1.37
N ILE A 613 -16.00 6.96 0.52
CA ILE A 613 -16.20 6.95 -0.93
C ILE A 613 -16.24 5.50 -1.46
N THR A 614 -15.34 4.62 -1.03
CA THR A 614 -15.33 3.21 -1.45
C THR A 614 -16.61 2.48 -1.01
N ALA A 615 -17.15 2.79 0.17
CA ALA A 615 -18.43 2.25 0.60
C ALA A 615 -19.61 2.78 -0.25
N LEU A 616 -19.60 4.05 -0.63
CA LEU A 616 -20.59 4.61 -1.56
C LEU A 616 -20.53 3.95 -2.95
N VAL A 617 -19.35 3.51 -3.39
CA VAL A 617 -19.23 2.68 -4.61
C VAL A 617 -19.99 1.36 -4.43
N TYR A 618 -19.84 0.66 -3.30
CA TYR A 618 -20.56 -0.59 -3.03
C TYR A 618 -22.08 -0.44 -2.91
N VAL A 619 -22.58 0.70 -2.40
CA VAL A 619 -24.01 1.03 -2.40
C VAL A 619 -24.62 0.93 -3.81
N VAL A 620 -23.82 1.23 -4.85
CA VAL A 620 -24.26 1.21 -6.24
C VAL A 620 -23.92 -0.12 -6.93
N THR A 621 -22.72 -0.67 -6.70
CA THR A 621 -22.22 -1.81 -7.48
C THR A 621 -22.78 -3.15 -7.00
N ILE A 622 -22.91 -3.38 -5.69
CA ILE A 622 -23.33 -4.69 -5.16
C ILE A 622 -24.79 -5.05 -5.51
N PRO A 623 -25.77 -4.13 -5.49
CA PRO A 623 -27.13 -4.46 -5.95
C PRO A 623 -27.17 -4.87 -7.43
N PHE A 624 -26.29 -4.31 -8.27
CA PHE A 624 -26.15 -4.74 -9.66
C PHE A 624 -25.58 -6.17 -9.76
N VAL A 625 -24.55 -6.49 -8.98
CA VAL A 625 -24.02 -7.86 -8.85
C VAL A 625 -25.13 -8.84 -8.42
N ALA A 626 -25.89 -8.48 -7.39
CA ALA A 626 -26.99 -9.27 -6.88
C ALA A 626 -28.09 -9.52 -7.93
N LEU A 627 -28.41 -8.52 -8.77
CA LEU A 627 -29.35 -8.68 -9.87
C LEU A 627 -28.86 -9.70 -10.89
N VAL A 628 -27.59 -9.62 -11.30
CA VAL A 628 -26.98 -10.57 -12.24
C VAL A 628 -27.02 -11.99 -11.68
N LEU A 629 -26.69 -12.17 -10.40
CA LEU A 629 -26.78 -13.46 -9.73
C LEU A 629 -28.22 -13.98 -9.63
N GLY A 630 -29.21 -13.12 -9.40
CA GLY A 630 -30.63 -13.49 -9.38
C GLY A 630 -31.13 -13.99 -10.74
N TYR A 631 -30.82 -13.28 -11.82
CA TYR A 631 -31.14 -13.72 -13.18
C TYR A 631 -30.37 -14.99 -13.59
N LEU A 632 -29.12 -15.14 -13.16
CA LEU A 632 -28.34 -16.35 -13.37
C LEU A 632 -28.97 -17.54 -12.64
N TYR A 633 -29.38 -17.38 -11.38
CA TYR A 633 -30.08 -18.42 -10.63
C TYR A 633 -31.34 -18.90 -11.35
N VAL A 634 -32.16 -17.97 -11.85
CA VAL A 634 -33.39 -18.29 -12.57
C VAL A 634 -33.09 -19.05 -13.86
N ASP A 635 -32.10 -18.62 -14.64
CA ASP A 635 -31.70 -19.31 -15.87
C ASP A 635 -31.17 -20.73 -15.59
N LEU A 636 -30.30 -20.90 -14.59
CA LEU A 636 -29.80 -22.20 -14.16
C LEU A 636 -30.95 -23.11 -13.68
N SER A 637 -31.87 -22.57 -12.88
CA SER A 637 -33.04 -23.29 -12.36
C SER A 637 -33.96 -23.80 -13.46
N LEU A 638 -34.23 -22.97 -14.47
CA LEU A 638 -35.05 -23.35 -15.62
C LEU A 638 -34.37 -24.39 -16.51
N ARG A 639 -33.04 -24.43 -16.57
CA ARG A 639 -32.30 -25.42 -17.35
C ARG A 639 -32.17 -26.76 -16.63
N ALA A 640 -31.96 -26.75 -15.32
CA ALA A 640 -31.93 -27.96 -14.50
C ALA A 640 -33.30 -28.68 -14.43
N GLY A 641 -34.39 -27.97 -14.73
CA GLY A 641 -35.75 -28.53 -14.77
C GLY A 641 -36.22 -29.03 -16.14
N SER A 642 -35.39 -29.01 -17.19
CA SER A 642 -35.74 -29.62 -18.48
C SER A 642 -34.96 -30.90 -18.72
N PRO A 643 -35.59 -31.94 -19.31
CA PRO A 643 -34.85 -33.11 -19.75
C PRO A 643 -33.76 -32.70 -20.74
N GLU A 644 -32.60 -33.33 -20.64
CA GLU A 644 -31.58 -33.25 -21.67
C GLU A 644 -32.14 -33.84 -22.98
N ALA A 645 -31.69 -33.31 -24.12
CA ALA A 645 -32.04 -33.90 -25.40
C ALA A 645 -31.43 -35.31 -25.48
N GLY A 646 -32.26 -36.34 -25.21
CA GLY A 646 -31.87 -37.75 -25.28
C GLY A 646 -32.21 -38.62 -24.06
N GLU A 647 -32.76 -38.07 -22.97
CA GLU A 647 -33.13 -38.87 -21.80
C GLU A 647 -34.65 -39.16 -21.79
N ASP A 648 -35.05 -40.26 -22.42
CA ASP A 648 -36.42 -40.80 -22.34
C ASP A 648 -36.68 -41.33 -20.93
N ARG A 649 -37.74 -40.83 -20.28
CA ARG A 649 -38.34 -41.50 -19.13
C ARG A 649 -39.42 -42.47 -19.60
N PRO A 650 -39.54 -43.66 -18.99
CA PRO A 650 -40.48 -44.68 -19.44
C PRO A 650 -41.91 -44.17 -19.30
N ASP A 651 -42.70 -44.41 -20.35
CA ASP A 651 -44.12 -44.12 -20.44
C ASP A 651 -44.85 -44.55 -19.16
N VAL A 652 -45.46 -43.57 -18.49
CA VAL A 652 -46.51 -43.85 -17.53
C VAL A 652 -47.73 -44.26 -18.36
N ARG A 653 -48.00 -45.57 -18.38
CA ARG A 653 -49.23 -46.14 -18.93
C ARG A 653 -50.44 -45.37 -18.40
N ALA A 654 -51.23 -44.84 -19.32
CA ALA A 654 -52.59 -44.42 -19.06
C ALA A 654 -53.44 -45.67 -18.78
N GLU A 655 -53.77 -45.91 -17.52
CA GLU A 655 -54.91 -46.73 -17.13
C GLU A 655 -55.38 -46.32 -15.73
N VAL A 656 -56.71 -46.29 -15.55
CA VAL A 656 -57.47 -46.01 -14.31
C VAL A 656 -57.54 -44.51 -13.99
N LEU A 657 -58.64 -43.78 -14.25
CA LEU A 657 -60.03 -44.04 -13.83
C LEU A 657 -61.05 -43.41 -14.81
N SER A 658 -61.98 -44.27 -15.26
CA SER A 658 -63.40 -43.96 -15.41
C SER A 658 -64.04 -43.60 -14.07
#